data_AF-A0A318KG75-F1
#
_entry.id   AF-A0A318KG75-F1
#
_cell.length_a   1.000
_cell.length_b   1.000
_cell.length_c   1.000
_cell.angle_alpha   90.00
_cell.angle_beta   90.00
_cell.angle_gamma   90.00
#
_symmetry.space_group_name_H-M   'P 1'
#
loop_
_entity.id
_entity.type
_entity.pdbx_description
1 polymer ?
#
loop_
_entity_poly.entity_id
_entity_poly.type
_entity_poly.pdbx_seq_one_letter_code
_entity_poly.pdbx_strand_id
1 'polypeptide(L)'
;MKILKKISALIAVMAILFTAGGMDMKAAPGDISYSVKDDGFNDILYTINGIQYKAYKEIDRRQYIEITMNKTDSLVLQADLEGDSTQPVTGIAITFSYNTSEVDSVDVYPEYNLDADAQFYDRVIEGENVRDTIGWAVQPVTGFDKGILYVLSVNNPDGRTETLNQLTTLTIKPSQAAIDAGSMELQIQNQVDMSNVPSKNTVANRKFRIKITFTDGPTTTQLQAPTLTLESDTDNGGLKYTVEDTVNNDKASSYAIDLFSDAECNTKVGNPINVSKEVMNGNIPLGNGITAGNTYYAKVKAVGDGVAYSDSPLSTPAVSAAAANEPVVVKNISFTALTANGSSTETTSELTFTFSDDIDGLTADKITLSGVNGVTKGSLTKERTGVYKLAINNVSVSGTLKATVASIDGYSITPNENTVSIYYAAPITNVVWSSAAADGVANKTTSTKIDVVFDTPITNLTKENFSIENAQIDSLSGSNGNYSLAISNVTTQGEATLTVTSPSGYSISPTSQKVTLHKKADLINAALTSVTADGDSTHTSTQLTLTFDQDITGLSADHITLTGINNIVKGSLSKAEGTGVYTLAISGFTTGGTVNVSVSRVEGYNITGNQSAVIHHYTEPAPVQQFTIHYDLAGGTGSYPDQKAALNADI
;
A
#
# COMPACT_ATOMS: atom_id res chain seq x y z
N MET A 1 16.47 -11.50 51.08
CA MET A 1 17.55 -10.67 51.68
C MET A 1 17.13 -10.11 53.05
N LYS A 2 17.02 -10.95 54.09
CA LYS A 2 16.65 -10.53 55.47
C LYS A 2 17.30 -11.36 56.59
N ILE A 3 18.35 -12.13 56.27
CA ILE A 3 18.98 -13.14 57.17
C ILE A 3 20.33 -12.66 57.75
N LEU A 4 20.93 -11.60 57.20
CA LEU A 4 22.30 -11.16 57.53
C LEU A 4 22.45 -10.30 58.81
N LYS A 5 21.41 -10.16 59.65
CA LYS A 5 21.40 -9.21 60.80
C LYS A 5 21.54 -9.83 62.20
N LYS A 6 21.69 -11.15 62.33
CA LYS A 6 21.87 -11.82 63.64
C LYS A 6 23.33 -12.16 64.00
N ILE A 7 24.24 -12.16 63.04
CA ILE A 7 25.65 -12.58 63.26
C ILE A 7 26.51 -11.46 63.89
N SER A 8 26.21 -10.19 63.60
CA SER A 8 27.05 -9.04 63.97
C SER A 8 27.14 -8.74 65.48
N ALA A 9 26.20 -9.25 66.30
CA ALA A 9 26.16 -8.98 67.74
C ALA A 9 27.03 -9.94 68.57
N LEU A 10 27.31 -11.15 68.07
CA LEU A 10 28.15 -12.15 68.74
C LEU A 10 29.64 -11.71 68.74
N ILE A 11 30.09 -11.15 67.62
CA ILE A 11 31.49 -10.72 67.39
C ILE A 11 31.94 -9.67 68.42
N ALA A 12 31.02 -8.77 68.85
CA ALA A 12 31.33 -7.70 69.80
C ALA A 12 31.47 -8.16 71.26
N VAL A 13 30.89 -9.32 71.64
CA VAL A 13 30.93 -9.83 73.02
C VAL A 13 32.13 -10.76 73.24
N MET A 14 32.50 -11.57 72.25
CA MET A 14 33.69 -12.45 72.36
C MET A 14 35.01 -11.65 72.35
N ALA A 15 35.13 -10.60 71.53
CA ALA A 15 36.37 -9.84 71.38
C ALA A 15 36.79 -8.98 72.60
N ILE A 16 35.89 -8.73 73.56
CA ILE A 16 36.13 -7.81 74.69
C ILE A 16 36.58 -8.56 75.97
N LEU A 17 36.45 -9.88 76.03
CA LEU A 17 36.84 -10.69 77.19
C LEU A 17 38.32 -11.11 77.21
N PHE A 18 39.10 -10.84 76.15
CA PHE A 18 40.46 -11.41 75.97
C PHE A 18 41.60 -10.43 75.61
N THR A 19 41.38 -9.10 75.64
CA THR A 19 42.44 -8.10 75.33
C THR A 19 43.50 -7.92 76.44
N ALA A 20 43.64 -8.88 77.34
CA ALA A 20 44.70 -8.97 78.34
C ALA A 20 45.20 -10.42 78.48
N GLY A 21 45.85 -10.94 77.43
CA GLY A 21 46.54 -12.25 77.48
C GLY A 21 46.34 -13.22 76.31
N GLY A 22 46.26 -12.75 75.06
CA GLY A 22 46.72 -13.53 73.90
C GLY A 22 45.94 -14.78 73.50
N MET A 23 44.62 -14.69 73.33
CA MET A 23 43.86 -15.66 72.51
C MET A 23 42.75 -14.94 71.76
N ASP A 24 42.66 -15.19 70.46
CA ASP A 24 41.59 -14.67 69.59
C ASP A 24 40.81 -15.87 69.00
N MET A 25 39.50 -15.75 68.86
CA MET A 25 38.63 -16.83 68.37
C MET A 25 37.65 -16.30 67.35
N LYS A 26 37.68 -16.88 66.14
CA LYS A 26 36.85 -16.47 65.00
C LYS A 26 35.96 -17.65 64.57
N ALA A 27 34.73 -17.35 64.18
CA ALA A 27 33.75 -18.35 63.75
C ALA A 27 33.42 -18.20 62.26
N ALA A 28 33.32 -19.33 61.55
CA ALA A 28 32.85 -19.37 60.16
C ALA A 28 31.32 -19.30 60.08
N PRO A 29 30.72 -18.88 58.95
CA PRO A 29 29.26 -18.68 58.85
C PRO A 29 28.51 -20.00 58.69
N GLY A 30 27.61 -20.30 59.63
CA GLY A 30 26.67 -21.43 59.62
C GLY A 30 25.71 -21.33 60.81
N ASP A 31 24.52 -21.93 60.73
CA ASP A 31 23.46 -21.71 61.72
C ASP A 31 23.80 -22.31 63.10
N ILE A 32 24.02 -21.45 64.09
CA ILE A 32 24.17 -21.81 65.50
C ILE A 32 23.29 -20.91 66.37
N SER A 33 22.47 -21.51 67.22
CA SER A 33 21.68 -20.81 68.25
C SER A 33 22.35 -20.99 69.62
N TYR A 34 22.51 -19.89 70.37
CA TYR A 34 23.11 -19.91 71.71
C TYR A 34 22.35 -19.00 72.70
N SER A 35 22.45 -19.28 73.99
CA SER A 35 21.95 -18.43 75.08
C SER A 35 22.91 -18.44 76.25
N VAL A 36 23.21 -17.28 76.83
CA VAL A 36 24.07 -17.15 78.03
C VAL A 36 23.19 -16.90 79.25
N LYS A 37 23.43 -17.64 80.34
CA LYS A 37 22.91 -17.35 81.69
C LYS A 37 24.07 -16.96 82.61
N ASP A 38 23.86 -15.91 83.40
CA ASP A 38 24.78 -15.39 84.42
C ASP A 38 24.01 -15.33 85.77
N ASP A 39 24.67 -15.74 86.86
CA ASP A 39 24.08 -16.00 88.18
C ASP A 39 24.49 -15.00 89.30
N GLY A 40 25.20 -13.92 88.95
CA GLY A 40 24.98 -12.59 89.56
C GLY A 40 25.82 -12.08 90.75
N PHE A 41 25.92 -10.74 90.83
CA PHE A 41 26.53 -9.85 91.86
C PHE A 41 28.08 -9.94 92.04
N ASN A 42 28.94 -8.90 92.19
CA ASN A 42 28.91 -7.42 92.15
C ASN A 42 30.37 -6.86 92.33
N ASP A 43 30.77 -5.59 92.06
CA ASP A 43 30.37 -4.56 91.07
C ASP A 43 31.40 -3.39 91.01
N ILE A 44 31.87 -2.96 89.82
CA ILE A 44 32.52 -1.63 89.55
C ILE A 44 32.15 -1.21 88.10
N LEU A 45 31.79 0.07 87.92
CA LEU A 45 31.18 0.63 86.70
C LEU A 45 32.16 1.44 85.83
N TYR A 46 32.08 1.25 84.51
CA TYR A 46 32.59 2.20 83.49
C TYR A 46 31.59 2.33 82.32
N THR A 47 31.64 3.44 81.57
CA THR A 47 30.63 3.77 80.54
C THR A 47 31.25 3.90 79.16
N ILE A 48 30.66 3.25 78.14
CA ILE A 48 31.05 3.38 76.73
C ILE A 48 29.77 3.58 75.89
N ASN A 49 29.77 4.53 74.95
CA ASN A 49 28.59 4.87 74.11
C ASN A 49 27.27 5.08 74.89
N GLY A 50 27.34 5.64 76.09
CA GLY A 50 26.17 5.89 76.95
C GLY A 50 25.60 4.66 77.66
N ILE A 51 26.18 3.48 77.46
CA ILE A 51 25.81 2.22 78.13
C ILE A 51 26.87 1.91 79.19
N GLN A 52 26.43 1.50 80.37
CA GLN A 52 27.32 1.08 81.46
C GLN A 52 27.73 -0.39 81.27
N TYR A 53 29.03 -0.65 81.39
CA TYR A 53 29.63 -1.98 81.31
C TYR A 53 30.26 -2.33 82.66
N LYS A 54 30.12 -3.61 83.05
CA LYS A 54 30.53 -4.17 84.33
C LYS A 54 31.71 -5.11 84.08
N ALA A 55 32.87 -4.81 84.67
CA ALA A 55 34.08 -5.62 84.53
C ALA A 55 34.45 -6.25 85.89
N TYR A 56 34.76 -7.54 85.90
CA TYR A 56 35.03 -8.30 87.11
C TYR A 56 36.53 -8.60 87.30
N LYS A 57 36.96 -8.68 88.57
CA LYS A 57 38.31 -9.12 88.96
C LYS A 57 38.26 -10.61 89.33
N GLU A 58 39.23 -11.36 88.83
CA GLU A 58 39.23 -12.84 88.76
C GLU A 58 39.50 -13.52 90.13
N ILE A 59 38.54 -14.29 90.65
CA ILE A 59 38.75 -15.40 91.60
C ILE A 59 37.77 -16.55 91.29
N ASP A 60 38.28 -17.57 90.58
CA ASP A 60 37.85 -18.98 90.58
C ASP A 60 36.34 -19.30 90.38
N ARG A 61 35.81 -19.11 89.16
CA ARG A 61 34.51 -19.68 88.71
C ARG A 61 34.57 -20.26 87.29
N ARG A 62 33.80 -21.32 87.06
CA ARG A 62 33.79 -22.15 85.84
C ARG A 62 32.98 -21.48 84.73
N GLN A 63 33.60 -21.19 83.59
CA GLN A 63 32.88 -20.74 82.39
C GLN A 63 32.51 -21.95 81.50
N TYR A 64 31.30 -21.93 80.93
CA TYR A 64 30.81 -22.91 79.95
C TYR A 64 30.10 -22.17 78.80
N ILE A 65 30.17 -22.71 77.58
CA ILE A 65 29.24 -22.39 76.49
C ILE A 65 28.31 -23.58 76.28
N GLU A 66 27.00 -23.34 76.17
CA GLU A 66 26.04 -24.36 75.72
C GLU A 66 25.67 -24.16 74.24
N ILE A 67 25.70 -25.25 73.47
CA ILE A 67 25.38 -25.30 72.03
C ILE A 67 24.34 -26.41 71.80
N THR A 68 23.39 -26.18 70.90
CA THR A 68 22.51 -27.22 70.36
C THR A 68 22.85 -27.46 68.89
N MET A 69 22.97 -28.72 68.49
CA MET A 69 23.43 -29.13 67.16
C MET A 69 22.56 -30.30 66.64
N ASN A 70 22.25 -30.37 65.34
CA ASN A 70 21.51 -31.53 64.85
C ASN A 70 22.43 -32.77 64.82
N LYS A 71 21.85 -33.97 64.94
CA LYS A 71 22.60 -35.24 64.94
C LYS A 71 23.48 -35.46 63.70
N THR A 72 23.17 -34.78 62.59
CA THR A 72 23.90 -34.84 61.30
C THR A 72 24.98 -33.77 61.14
N ASP A 73 25.01 -32.77 62.00
CA ASP A 73 25.85 -31.58 61.81
C ASP A 73 27.25 -31.80 62.41
N SER A 74 28.19 -30.94 62.01
CA SER A 74 29.58 -30.97 62.48
C SER A 74 29.94 -29.67 63.18
N LEU A 75 30.61 -29.73 64.34
CA LEU A 75 31.11 -28.56 65.04
C LEU A 75 32.53 -28.24 64.57
N VAL A 76 32.75 -27.01 64.11
CA VAL A 76 34.07 -26.52 63.70
C VAL A 76 34.58 -25.51 64.73
N LEU A 77 35.81 -25.73 65.22
CA LEU A 77 36.48 -24.86 66.19
C LEU A 77 37.78 -24.32 65.58
N GLN A 78 38.06 -23.03 65.83
CA GLN A 78 39.31 -22.38 65.46
C GLN A 78 39.85 -21.66 66.70
N ALA A 79 41.17 -21.72 66.91
CA ALA A 79 41.80 -21.13 68.09
C ALA A 79 43.17 -20.51 67.73
N ASP A 80 43.26 -19.18 67.81
CA ASP A 80 44.54 -18.48 67.73
C ASP A 80 45.19 -18.53 69.12
N LEU A 81 46.24 -19.34 69.27
CA LEU A 81 47.13 -19.30 70.44
C LEU A 81 48.16 -18.18 70.26
N GLU A 82 48.18 -17.18 71.14
CA GLU A 82 49.30 -16.24 71.24
C GLU A 82 50.06 -16.46 72.56
N GLY A 83 51.22 -17.10 72.49
CA GLY A 83 52.14 -17.17 73.62
C GLY A 83 52.96 -15.87 73.72
N ASP A 84 53.01 -15.26 74.90
CA ASP A 84 54.04 -14.25 75.17
C ASP A 84 55.42 -14.90 75.31
N SER A 85 56.44 -14.19 74.83
CA SER A 85 57.87 -14.47 74.96
C SER A 85 58.32 -14.86 76.38
N THR A 86 57.59 -14.50 77.43
CA THR A 86 57.90 -14.84 78.82
C THR A 86 57.26 -16.14 79.33
N GLN A 87 56.25 -16.69 78.63
CA GLN A 87 55.52 -17.91 79.01
C GLN A 87 55.12 -18.71 77.75
N PRO A 88 56.00 -19.57 77.22
CA PRO A 88 55.69 -20.36 76.04
C PRO A 88 54.56 -21.37 76.32
N VAL A 89 53.54 -21.36 75.46
CA VAL A 89 52.53 -22.42 75.42
C VAL A 89 53.19 -23.67 74.85
N THR A 90 53.27 -24.74 75.63
CA THR A 90 53.92 -25.99 75.23
C THR A 90 52.95 -27.07 74.78
N GLY A 91 51.64 -26.82 74.88
CA GLY A 91 50.63 -27.71 74.33
C GLY A 91 49.19 -27.32 74.62
N ILE A 92 48.27 -27.96 73.89
CA ILE A 92 46.83 -27.95 74.19
C ILE A 92 46.45 -29.37 74.62
N ALA A 93 45.74 -29.47 75.75
CA ALA A 93 44.98 -30.65 76.12
C ALA A 93 43.51 -30.44 75.75
N ILE A 94 42.95 -31.34 74.94
CA ILE A 94 41.53 -31.37 74.57
C ILE A 94 40.93 -32.68 75.11
N THR A 95 39.90 -32.57 75.95
CA THR A 95 39.19 -33.72 76.55
C THR A 95 37.76 -33.76 76.05
N PHE A 96 37.34 -34.88 75.47
CA PHE A 96 35.97 -35.15 75.06
C PHE A 96 35.29 -36.07 76.08
N SER A 97 34.20 -35.62 76.70
CA SER A 97 33.47 -36.35 77.74
C SER A 97 31.99 -36.50 77.40
N TYR A 98 31.41 -37.67 77.64
CA TYR A 98 30.00 -37.98 77.39
C TYR A 98 29.52 -39.09 78.32
N ASN A 99 28.20 -39.24 78.49
CA ASN A 99 27.59 -40.09 79.52
C ASN A 99 26.92 -41.31 78.85
N THR A 100 27.51 -42.50 79.00
CA THR A 100 27.02 -43.75 78.37
C THR A 100 27.11 -44.92 79.33
N SER A 101 26.07 -45.74 79.39
CA SER A 101 26.08 -47.00 80.13
C SER A 101 26.79 -48.17 79.44
N GLU A 102 27.22 -48.02 78.18
CA GLU A 102 27.82 -49.12 77.40
C GLU A 102 29.35 -49.19 77.54
N VAL A 103 29.84 -50.39 77.84
CA VAL A 103 31.26 -50.70 78.03
C VAL A 103 31.85 -51.22 76.73
N ASP A 104 32.09 -50.32 75.77
CA ASP A 104 33.01 -50.63 74.67
C ASP A 104 34.43 -50.84 75.22
N SER A 105 34.92 -52.07 75.04
CA SER A 105 36.33 -52.42 75.16
C SER A 105 37.09 -51.85 73.97
N VAL A 106 37.91 -50.82 74.19
CA VAL A 106 38.77 -50.24 73.15
C VAL A 106 39.99 -51.15 72.92
N ASP A 107 39.77 -52.25 72.21
CA ASP A 107 40.85 -53.08 71.67
C ASP A 107 41.17 -52.66 70.22
N VAL A 108 42.21 -51.83 70.13
CA VAL A 108 43.20 -51.73 69.03
C VAL A 108 42.69 -51.34 67.62
N TYR A 109 43.24 -50.20 67.14
CA TYR A 109 42.97 -49.48 65.89
C TYR A 109 41.64 -48.72 65.80
N PRO A 110 41.65 -47.42 66.14
CA PRO A 110 40.55 -46.53 65.80
C PRO A 110 40.52 -46.28 64.27
N GLU A 111 39.70 -47.05 63.54
CA GLU A 111 39.04 -46.55 62.31
C GLU A 111 37.97 -45.52 62.69
N TYR A 112 38.37 -44.44 63.37
CA TYR A 112 37.58 -43.23 63.41
C TYR A 112 37.89 -42.45 62.14
N ASN A 113 36.93 -42.46 61.22
CA ASN A 113 36.92 -41.63 60.02
C ASN A 113 36.72 -40.15 60.42
N LEU A 114 37.75 -39.57 61.04
CA LEU A 114 38.11 -38.18 60.83
C LEU A 114 38.24 -38.03 59.32
N ASP A 115 37.32 -37.28 58.70
CA ASP A 115 37.33 -37.09 57.24
C ASP A 115 38.74 -36.74 56.77
N ALA A 116 39.15 -37.32 55.64
CA ALA A 116 40.52 -37.26 55.12
C ALA A 116 41.02 -35.83 54.78
N ASP A 117 40.16 -34.82 54.95
CA ASP A 117 40.45 -33.39 54.82
C ASP A 117 40.77 -32.69 56.15
N ALA A 118 40.79 -33.41 57.29
CA ALA A 118 41.41 -32.96 58.54
C ALA A 118 42.95 -33.00 58.45
N GLN A 119 43.50 -32.41 57.40
CA GLN A 119 44.92 -32.08 57.33
C GLN A 119 45.19 -31.03 58.42
N PHE A 120 45.78 -31.46 59.53
CA PHE A 120 46.64 -30.56 60.29
C PHE A 120 47.64 -29.99 59.29
N TYR A 121 47.60 -28.68 59.06
CA TYR A 121 48.50 -28.04 58.12
C TYR A 121 49.91 -28.14 58.66
N ASP A 122 50.59 -29.19 58.22
CA ASP A 122 51.97 -29.52 58.53
C ASP A 122 52.88 -28.46 57.90
N ARG A 123 53.00 -27.31 58.59
CA ARG A 123 54.10 -26.38 58.34
C ARG A 123 55.33 -26.97 59.01
N VAL A 124 55.91 -27.95 58.32
CA VAL A 124 57.25 -28.50 58.56
C VAL A 124 58.21 -27.33 58.80
N ILE A 125 58.62 -27.15 60.05
CA ILE A 125 59.87 -26.48 60.38
C ILE A 125 60.89 -27.60 60.44
N GLU A 126 61.85 -27.60 59.51
CA GLU A 126 62.90 -28.63 59.44
C GLU A 126 63.78 -28.58 60.70
N GLY A 127 63.45 -29.43 61.69
CA GLY A 127 64.14 -29.55 62.97
C GLY A 127 63.44 -30.60 63.83
N GLU A 128 64.20 -31.49 64.47
CA GLU A 128 63.67 -32.72 65.07
C GLU A 128 62.76 -32.50 66.31
N ASN A 129 61.76 -33.39 66.47
CA ASN A 129 60.97 -33.68 67.70
C ASN A 129 59.62 -32.96 67.92
N VAL A 130 58.63 -33.17 67.04
CA VAL A 130 57.26 -33.37 67.54
C VAL A 130 57.15 -34.80 68.07
N ARG A 131 56.93 -34.97 69.38
CA ARG A 131 56.64 -36.27 69.99
C ARG A 131 55.16 -36.36 70.36
N ASP A 132 54.38 -37.02 69.52
CA ASP A 132 53.07 -37.51 69.92
C ASP A 132 53.23 -38.48 71.09
N THR A 133 52.79 -38.04 72.27
CA THR A 133 52.70 -38.88 73.46
C THR A 133 51.23 -39.05 73.79
N ILE A 134 50.57 -39.99 73.10
CA ILE A 134 49.18 -40.38 73.35
C ILE A 134 49.12 -41.12 74.69
N GLY A 135 49.00 -40.36 75.78
CA GLY A 135 48.83 -40.88 77.13
C GLY A 135 47.35 -41.02 77.49
N TRP A 136 46.84 -42.25 77.55
CA TRP A 136 45.48 -42.50 78.03
C TRP A 136 45.38 -42.24 79.54
N ALA A 137 44.80 -41.11 79.91
CA ALA A 137 44.46 -40.79 81.29
C ALA A 137 42.94 -40.62 81.43
N VAL A 138 42.28 -41.59 82.07
CA VAL A 138 40.88 -41.44 82.48
C VAL A 138 40.82 -40.40 83.60
N GLN A 139 40.44 -39.17 83.25
CA GLN A 139 40.20 -38.08 84.20
C GLN A 139 38.69 -37.93 84.39
N PRO A 140 38.10 -38.36 85.53
CA PRO A 140 36.67 -38.23 85.76
C PRO A 140 36.27 -36.76 85.89
N VAL A 141 35.45 -36.28 84.96
CA VAL A 141 34.78 -34.98 85.05
C VAL A 141 33.43 -35.18 85.74
N THR A 142 33.07 -34.30 86.67
CA THR A 142 31.88 -34.49 87.52
C THR A 142 30.59 -34.57 86.70
N GLY A 143 30.01 -35.77 86.55
CA GLY A 143 28.77 -36.02 85.80
C GLY A 143 28.93 -36.78 84.47
N PHE A 144 30.16 -37.16 84.08
CA PHE A 144 30.44 -37.93 82.85
C PHE A 144 31.36 -39.11 83.14
N ASP A 145 31.05 -40.27 82.54
CA ASP A 145 31.66 -41.56 82.92
C ASP A 145 32.87 -41.97 82.05
N LYS A 146 33.02 -41.36 80.87
CA LYS A 146 34.18 -41.55 79.97
C LYS A 146 34.74 -40.21 79.50
N GLY A 147 36.06 -40.17 79.29
CA GLY A 147 36.79 -39.02 78.75
C GLY A 147 37.94 -39.46 77.85
N ILE A 148 38.04 -38.92 76.64
CA ILE A 148 39.19 -39.12 75.73
C ILE A 148 40.05 -37.87 75.77
N LEU A 149 41.30 -38.00 76.21
CA LEU A 149 42.29 -36.94 76.27
C LEU A 149 43.20 -36.97 75.04
N TYR A 150 43.17 -35.92 74.23
CA TYR A 150 44.19 -35.60 73.23
C TYR A 150 45.13 -34.53 73.79
N VAL A 151 46.42 -34.80 73.80
CA VAL A 151 47.45 -33.81 74.15
C VAL A 151 48.31 -33.56 72.91
N LEU A 152 48.21 -32.37 72.33
CA LEU A 152 49.27 -31.88 71.44
C LEU A 152 50.35 -31.28 72.33
N SER A 153 51.54 -31.89 72.35
CA SER A 153 52.74 -31.33 73.00
C SER A 153 53.74 -30.88 71.96
N VAL A 154 54.05 -29.59 71.95
CA VAL A 154 55.11 -29.01 71.12
C VAL A 154 56.35 -28.89 72.00
N ASN A 155 57.22 -29.90 71.94
CA ASN A 155 58.51 -29.84 72.61
C ASN A 155 59.46 -28.93 71.80
N ASN A 156 59.96 -27.88 72.43
CA ASN A 156 60.98 -27.00 71.86
C ASN A 156 62.30 -27.20 72.66
N PRO A 157 63.13 -28.20 72.29
CA PRO A 157 64.30 -28.59 73.09
C PRO A 157 65.43 -27.54 73.10
N ASP A 158 65.41 -26.58 72.16
CA ASP A 158 66.51 -25.64 71.91
C ASP A 158 66.33 -24.25 72.56
N GLY A 159 65.22 -24.01 73.28
CA GLY A 159 64.97 -22.72 73.95
C GLY A 159 64.75 -21.53 72.99
N ARG A 160 64.30 -21.78 71.76
CA ARG A 160 64.05 -20.73 70.75
C ARG A 160 62.72 -20.02 71.02
N THR A 161 62.75 -18.70 71.14
CA THR A 161 61.55 -17.86 71.31
C THR A 161 60.90 -17.53 69.97
N GLU A 162 60.39 -18.53 69.26
CA GLU A 162 59.56 -18.33 68.06
C GLU A 162 58.08 -18.57 68.38
N THR A 163 57.22 -17.64 67.96
CA THR A 163 55.80 -17.64 68.27
C THR A 163 55.06 -18.67 67.42
N LEU A 164 54.55 -19.75 68.04
CA LEU A 164 53.66 -20.71 67.38
C LEU A 164 52.27 -20.09 67.16
N ASN A 165 52.15 -19.32 66.09
CA ASN A 165 50.90 -18.68 65.72
C ASN A 165 49.99 -19.65 64.96
N GLN A 166 48.80 -19.91 65.55
CA GLN A 166 47.59 -20.53 64.97
C GLN A 166 47.46 -22.07 65.03
N LEU A 167 46.43 -22.56 65.74
CA LEU A 167 45.82 -23.87 65.52
C LEU A 167 44.64 -23.68 64.54
N THR A 168 44.88 -23.92 63.26
CA THR A 168 44.07 -23.29 62.21
C THR A 168 42.64 -23.80 62.05
N THR A 169 42.31 -25.08 62.31
CA THR A 169 40.93 -25.59 62.47
C THR A 169 40.91 -27.00 63.11
N LEU A 170 39.94 -27.26 63.98
CA LEU A 170 39.53 -28.59 64.47
C LEU A 170 38.06 -28.84 64.13
N THR A 171 37.75 -29.89 63.38
CA THR A 171 36.37 -30.32 63.08
C THR A 171 35.99 -31.54 63.91
N ILE A 172 34.84 -31.47 64.57
CA ILE A 172 34.30 -32.50 65.45
C ILE A 172 32.97 -32.98 64.86
N LYS A 173 32.92 -34.25 64.46
CA LYS A 173 31.67 -34.96 64.16
C LYS A 173 31.25 -35.76 65.39
N PRO A 174 29.97 -35.76 65.78
CA PRO A 174 29.51 -36.58 66.89
C PRO A 174 29.53 -38.06 66.50
N SER A 175 30.04 -38.91 67.38
CA SER A 175 29.91 -40.37 67.23
C SER A 175 28.49 -40.81 67.56
N GLN A 176 28.08 -41.98 67.08
CA GLN A 176 26.76 -42.55 67.41
C GLN A 176 26.54 -42.65 68.93
N ALA A 177 27.55 -43.11 69.68
CA ALA A 177 27.50 -43.16 71.14
C ALA A 177 27.32 -41.77 71.82
N ALA A 178 27.84 -40.69 71.22
CA ALA A 178 27.61 -39.34 71.72
C ALA A 178 26.20 -38.82 71.37
N ILE A 179 25.69 -39.16 70.18
CA ILE A 179 24.31 -38.88 69.76
C ILE A 179 23.30 -39.57 70.69
N ASP A 180 23.53 -40.85 71.01
CA ASP A 180 22.65 -41.66 71.85
C ASP A 180 22.67 -41.21 73.32
N ALA A 181 23.80 -40.68 73.80
CA ALA A 181 23.91 -39.99 75.08
C ALA A 181 23.13 -38.64 75.14
N GLY A 182 22.67 -38.13 74.00
CA GLY A 182 21.92 -36.87 73.87
C GLY A 182 22.73 -35.59 74.13
N SER A 183 23.89 -35.68 74.76
CA SER A 183 24.81 -34.55 74.97
C SER A 183 26.26 -34.98 75.22
N MET A 184 27.20 -34.07 74.95
CA MET A 184 28.63 -34.20 75.23
C MET A 184 29.22 -32.91 75.82
N GLU A 185 30.27 -33.01 76.63
CA GLU A 185 31.09 -31.90 77.11
C GLU A 185 32.50 -31.99 76.50
N LEU A 186 32.91 -30.91 75.83
CA LEU A 186 34.27 -30.67 75.38
C LEU A 186 34.98 -29.76 76.38
N GLN A 187 36.16 -30.16 76.84
CA GLN A 187 37.04 -29.33 77.66
C GLN A 187 38.34 -29.05 76.91
N ILE A 188 38.73 -27.77 76.87
CA ILE A 188 40.00 -27.31 76.29
C ILE A 188 40.82 -26.69 77.43
N GLN A 189 42.06 -27.13 77.57
CA GLN A 189 42.99 -26.65 78.58
C GLN A 189 44.35 -26.34 77.95
N ASN A 190 44.86 -25.14 78.19
CA ASN A 190 46.24 -24.76 77.86
C ASN A 190 47.21 -25.43 78.85
N GLN A 191 48.35 -25.93 78.35
CA GLN A 191 49.45 -26.49 79.13
C GLN A 191 50.72 -25.65 78.95
N VAL A 192 51.16 -24.99 80.02
CA VAL A 192 52.40 -24.20 80.07
C VAL A 192 53.48 -25.02 80.77
N ASP A 193 54.67 -25.11 80.19
CA ASP A 193 55.80 -25.77 80.84
C ASP A 193 56.32 -24.93 82.02
N MET A 194 56.19 -25.51 83.21
CA MET A 194 56.60 -24.89 84.47
C MET A 194 58.04 -25.25 84.87
N SER A 195 58.81 -25.93 84.03
CA SER A 195 60.16 -26.42 84.34
C SER A 195 61.16 -25.31 84.67
N ASN A 196 61.06 -24.14 84.04
CA ASN A 196 62.05 -23.05 84.11
C ASN A 196 61.55 -21.70 84.67
N VAL A 197 60.34 -21.63 85.26
CA VAL A 197 59.79 -20.37 85.80
C VAL A 197 60.22 -20.14 87.27
N PRO A 198 60.94 -19.05 87.64
CA PRO A 198 61.48 -18.86 89.00
C PRO A 198 60.45 -18.64 90.14
N SER A 199 59.15 -18.58 89.83
CA SER A 199 58.08 -18.38 90.81
C SER A 199 56.87 -19.27 90.51
N LYS A 200 56.70 -20.35 91.28
CA LYS A 200 55.62 -21.36 91.13
C LYS A 200 54.23 -20.88 91.58
N ASN A 201 53.87 -19.62 91.36
CA ASN A 201 52.55 -19.09 91.65
C ASN A 201 52.15 -18.05 90.60
N THR A 202 50.87 -18.05 90.20
CA THR A 202 50.21 -17.14 89.24
C THR A 202 50.52 -17.30 87.74
N VAL A 203 50.61 -18.55 87.25
CA VAL A 203 50.21 -18.88 85.86
C VAL A 203 48.99 -19.79 85.94
N ALA A 204 47.82 -19.28 85.54
CA ALA A 204 46.57 -20.02 85.64
C ALA A 204 46.39 -20.96 84.45
N ASN A 205 46.31 -22.27 84.71
CA ASN A 205 45.83 -23.25 83.73
C ASN A 205 44.35 -22.96 83.40
N ARG A 206 44.11 -22.05 82.46
CA ARG A 206 42.76 -21.67 82.02
C ARG A 206 42.11 -22.87 81.33
N LYS A 207 40.96 -23.28 81.87
CA LYS A 207 40.12 -24.36 81.36
C LYS A 207 38.83 -23.78 80.78
N PHE A 208 38.62 -24.01 79.50
CA PHE A 208 37.40 -23.65 78.79
C PHE A 208 36.54 -24.89 78.55
N ARG A 209 35.22 -24.74 78.52
CA ARG A 209 34.29 -25.85 78.32
C ARG A 209 33.10 -25.50 77.42
N ILE A 210 32.75 -26.44 76.55
CA ILE A 210 31.58 -26.37 75.67
C ILE A 210 30.73 -27.60 75.95
N LYS A 211 29.45 -27.42 76.23
CA LYS A 211 28.46 -28.50 76.32
C LYS A 211 27.58 -28.46 75.08
N ILE A 212 27.43 -29.60 74.42
CA ILE A 212 26.73 -29.76 73.15
C ILE A 212 25.53 -30.68 73.40
N THR A 213 24.34 -30.30 72.94
CA THR A 213 23.12 -31.11 73.02
C THR A 213 22.65 -31.47 71.61
N PHE A 214 22.24 -32.72 71.38
CA PHE A 214 21.86 -33.21 70.06
C PHE A 214 20.34 -33.18 69.82
N THR A 215 19.93 -32.70 68.65
CA THR A 215 18.51 -32.65 68.22
C THR A 215 18.27 -33.33 66.87
N ASP A 216 17.05 -33.81 66.66
CA ASP A 216 16.57 -34.19 65.33
C ASP A 216 16.21 -32.93 64.53
N GLY A 217 16.70 -32.85 63.28
CA GLY A 217 16.41 -31.73 62.38
C GLY A 217 14.99 -31.79 61.78
N PRO A 218 14.51 -30.71 61.14
CA PRO A 218 13.17 -30.70 60.53
C PRO A 218 13.07 -31.68 59.37
N THR A 219 12.04 -32.52 59.36
CA THR A 219 11.73 -33.45 58.26
C THR A 219 10.94 -32.75 57.16
N THR A 220 11.47 -32.75 55.94
CA THR A 220 10.73 -32.28 54.75
C THR A 220 9.74 -33.36 54.29
N THR A 221 8.55 -32.94 53.87
CA THR A 221 7.52 -33.83 53.29
C THR A 221 7.56 -33.75 51.77
N GLN A 222 7.71 -34.88 51.08
CA GLN A 222 7.70 -34.88 49.62
C GLN A 222 6.30 -34.63 49.06
N LEU A 223 6.19 -33.75 48.06
CA LEU A 223 4.95 -33.49 47.33
C LEU A 223 4.62 -34.65 46.36
N GLN A 224 3.33 -34.80 46.04
CA GLN A 224 2.83 -35.76 45.04
C GLN A 224 2.75 -35.12 43.66
N ALA A 225 2.85 -35.93 42.60
CA ALA A 225 2.84 -35.43 41.24
C ALA A 225 1.43 -34.90 40.87
N PRO A 226 1.30 -33.66 40.40
CA PRO A 226 0.03 -33.15 39.89
C PRO A 226 -0.27 -33.71 38.50
N THR A 227 -1.45 -33.41 37.98
CA THR A 227 -1.89 -33.83 36.64
C THR A 227 -1.77 -32.68 35.64
N LEU A 228 -1.66 -33.03 34.35
CA LEU A 228 -1.47 -32.08 33.25
C LEU A 228 -2.36 -32.50 32.08
N THR A 229 -3.01 -31.54 31.44
CA THR A 229 -3.57 -31.67 30.10
C THR A 229 -2.76 -30.81 29.13
N LEU A 230 -2.68 -31.27 27.87
CA LEU A 230 -1.99 -30.59 26.78
C LEU A 230 -2.84 -30.70 25.51
N GLU A 231 -3.08 -29.57 24.85
CA GLU A 231 -3.94 -29.45 23.67
C GLU A 231 -3.29 -28.56 22.60
N SER A 232 -3.80 -28.61 21.37
CA SER A 232 -3.40 -27.69 20.30
C SER A 232 -4.06 -26.32 20.51
N ASP A 233 -3.27 -25.23 20.50
CA ASP A 233 -3.81 -23.87 20.62
C ASP A 233 -4.12 -23.28 19.23
N THR A 234 -5.32 -23.51 18.72
CA THR A 234 -5.76 -22.98 17.41
C THR A 234 -6.00 -21.48 17.40
N ASP A 235 -6.11 -20.85 18.57
CA ASP A 235 -6.51 -19.45 18.71
C ASP A 235 -5.29 -18.52 18.77
N ASN A 236 -4.15 -19.02 19.28
CA ASN A 236 -2.90 -18.28 19.44
C ASN A 236 -1.70 -18.93 18.72
N GLY A 237 -1.83 -20.16 18.23
CA GLY A 237 -0.73 -20.98 17.74
C GLY A 237 0.06 -21.68 18.86
N GLY A 238 0.69 -22.80 18.53
CA GLY A 238 1.44 -23.61 19.48
C GLY A 238 0.57 -24.58 20.30
N LEU A 239 0.83 -24.66 21.60
CA LEU A 239 0.20 -25.62 22.52
C LEU A 239 -0.49 -24.89 23.67
N LYS A 240 -1.52 -25.51 24.25
CA LYS A 240 -2.23 -25.03 25.44
C LYS A 240 -2.08 -26.05 26.55
N TYR A 241 -1.87 -25.60 27.78
CA TYR A 241 -1.76 -26.47 28.96
C TYR A 241 -2.78 -26.13 30.04
N THR A 242 -3.18 -27.11 30.84
CA THR A 242 -3.80 -26.91 32.16
C THR A 242 -3.22 -27.92 33.15
N VAL A 243 -2.74 -27.42 34.29
CA VAL A 243 -2.28 -28.21 35.44
C VAL A 243 -3.41 -28.32 36.44
N GLU A 244 -3.63 -29.49 37.01
CA GLU A 244 -4.57 -29.71 38.12
C GLU A 244 -3.84 -30.42 39.27
N ASP A 245 -3.83 -29.79 40.44
CA ASP A 245 -3.26 -30.34 41.67
C ASP A 245 -4.33 -30.44 42.77
N THR A 246 -4.93 -31.62 42.87
CA THR A 246 -5.87 -31.99 43.95
C THR A 246 -5.19 -32.78 45.07
N VAL A 247 -3.88 -33.02 44.99
CA VAL A 247 -3.14 -33.94 45.85
C VAL A 247 -2.28 -33.22 46.90
N ASN A 248 -1.72 -32.06 46.55
CA ASN A 248 -0.83 -31.31 47.44
C ASN A 248 -1.54 -30.29 48.33
N ASN A 249 -2.83 -29.99 48.12
CA ASN A 249 -3.62 -29.09 48.98
C ASN A 249 -2.90 -27.75 49.28
N ASP A 250 -2.59 -26.98 48.22
CA ASP A 250 -1.92 -25.66 48.26
C ASP A 250 -0.49 -25.62 48.83
N LYS A 251 0.13 -26.78 49.07
CA LYS A 251 1.54 -26.88 49.57
C LYS A 251 2.60 -26.65 48.50
N ALA A 252 2.23 -26.72 47.22
CA ALA A 252 3.13 -26.45 46.10
C ALA A 252 3.41 -24.93 46.00
N SER A 253 4.69 -24.56 45.84
CA SER A 253 5.09 -23.16 45.62
C SER A 253 4.81 -22.73 44.17
N SER A 254 5.01 -23.65 43.22
CA SER A 254 4.74 -23.49 41.79
C SER A 254 4.71 -24.87 41.12
N TYR A 255 4.49 -24.90 39.80
CA TYR A 255 4.66 -26.12 39.00
C TYR A 255 5.69 -25.89 37.90
N ALA A 256 6.32 -26.97 37.43
CA ALA A 256 7.21 -26.96 36.29
C ALA A 256 6.74 -28.01 35.27
N ILE A 257 6.49 -27.57 34.03
CA ILE A 257 6.19 -28.45 32.90
C ILE A 257 7.46 -28.65 32.08
N ASP A 258 7.85 -29.91 31.90
CA ASP A 258 8.91 -30.31 30.99
C ASP A 258 8.30 -30.83 29.68
N LEU A 259 8.71 -30.24 28.56
CA LEU A 259 8.35 -30.68 27.20
C LEU A 259 9.41 -31.60 26.60
N PHE A 260 8.97 -32.53 25.75
CA PHE A 260 9.79 -33.52 25.07
C PHE A 260 9.35 -33.72 23.62
N SER A 261 10.28 -34.11 22.75
CA SER A 261 10.00 -34.40 21.33
C SER A 261 9.72 -35.88 21.03
N ASP A 262 9.86 -36.76 22.02
CA ASP A 262 9.61 -38.20 21.91
C ASP A 262 8.72 -38.72 23.05
N ALA A 263 8.02 -39.84 22.78
CA ALA A 263 6.98 -40.37 23.65
C ALA A 263 7.55 -40.94 24.97
N GLU A 264 8.76 -41.47 24.90
CA GLU A 264 9.53 -41.97 26.02
C GLU A 264 10.01 -40.84 26.96
N CYS A 265 10.00 -39.60 26.48
CA CYS A 265 10.45 -38.37 27.16
C CYS A 265 11.96 -38.38 27.47
N ASN A 266 12.78 -38.81 26.51
CA ASN A 266 14.24 -38.75 26.58
C ASN A 266 14.79 -37.38 26.16
N THR A 267 14.21 -36.77 25.10
CA THR A 267 14.73 -35.56 24.47
C THR A 267 13.91 -34.35 24.87
N LYS A 268 14.46 -33.54 25.79
CA LYS A 268 13.79 -32.34 26.30
C LYS A 268 13.81 -31.19 25.29
N VAL A 269 12.68 -30.49 25.16
CA VAL A 269 12.50 -29.33 24.27
C VAL A 269 12.52 -28.06 25.12
N GLY A 270 13.63 -27.33 25.03
CA GLY A 270 13.81 -26.06 25.74
C GLY A 270 13.96 -26.21 27.28
N ASN A 271 13.73 -25.10 27.97
CA ASN A 271 13.76 -25.04 29.44
C ASN A 271 12.39 -25.43 30.03
N PRO A 272 12.33 -25.86 31.31
CA PRO A 272 11.06 -26.03 32.02
C PRO A 272 10.18 -24.77 31.92
N ILE A 273 8.90 -24.98 31.68
CA ILE A 273 7.89 -23.91 31.73
C ILE A 273 7.45 -23.78 33.18
N ASN A 274 7.77 -22.64 33.79
CA ASN A 274 7.36 -22.31 35.15
C ASN A 274 5.90 -21.86 35.14
N VAL A 275 5.04 -22.58 35.86
CA VAL A 275 3.60 -22.31 35.99
C VAL A 275 3.32 -21.81 37.41
N SER A 276 2.62 -20.70 37.51
CA SER A 276 2.22 -20.13 38.81
C SER A 276 1.13 -20.98 39.45
N LYS A 277 1.16 -21.12 40.78
CA LYS A 277 0.05 -21.74 41.52
C LYS A 277 -1.26 -20.94 41.40
N GLU A 278 -1.18 -19.65 41.09
CA GLU A 278 -2.35 -18.77 40.93
C GLU A 278 -2.98 -18.86 39.53
N VAL A 279 -2.21 -19.34 38.53
CA VAL A 279 -2.63 -19.40 37.11
C VAL A 279 -2.11 -20.72 36.53
N MET A 280 -2.92 -21.77 36.68
CA MET A 280 -2.54 -23.14 36.33
C MET A 280 -2.82 -23.51 34.85
N ASN A 281 -3.23 -22.55 34.01
CA ASN A 281 -3.40 -22.75 32.57
C ASN A 281 -2.68 -21.66 31.77
N GLY A 282 -2.40 -21.93 30.50
CA GLY A 282 -1.73 -20.97 29.63
C GLY A 282 -1.42 -21.52 28.24
N ASN A 283 -0.78 -20.69 27.43
CA ASN A 283 -0.28 -21.05 26.11
C ASN A 283 1.25 -21.26 26.11
N ILE A 284 1.71 -22.02 25.14
CA ILE A 284 3.12 -22.27 24.84
C ILE A 284 3.28 -21.95 23.34
N PRO A 285 3.74 -20.74 22.99
CA PRO A 285 3.78 -20.28 21.60
C PRO A 285 4.82 -21.06 20.77
N LEU A 286 4.74 -20.90 19.46
CA LEU A 286 5.77 -21.37 18.53
C LEU A 286 7.11 -20.66 18.80
N GLY A 287 8.22 -21.38 18.61
CA GLY A 287 9.58 -20.89 18.93
C GLY A 287 10.32 -21.78 19.92
N ASN A 288 11.60 -21.49 20.16
CA ASN A 288 12.50 -22.23 21.09
C ASN A 288 12.48 -23.78 20.94
N GLY A 289 12.29 -24.29 19.71
CA GLY A 289 12.21 -25.72 19.39
C GLY A 289 10.79 -26.25 19.20
N ILE A 290 9.76 -25.44 19.47
CA ILE A 290 8.35 -25.74 19.19
C ILE A 290 8.03 -25.27 17.77
N THR A 291 7.51 -26.20 16.96
CA THR A 291 7.22 -26.02 15.53
C THR A 291 5.85 -26.60 15.21
N ALA A 292 5.06 -25.88 14.41
CA ALA A 292 3.69 -26.29 14.10
C ALA A 292 3.64 -27.62 13.32
N GLY A 293 2.60 -28.40 13.57
CA GLY A 293 2.39 -29.74 13.02
C GLY A 293 3.13 -30.86 13.75
N ASN A 294 4.15 -30.56 14.56
CA ASN A 294 4.87 -31.57 15.33
C ASN A 294 4.17 -31.88 16.67
N THR A 295 4.20 -33.16 17.07
CA THR A 295 3.67 -33.63 18.36
C THR A 295 4.72 -33.50 19.44
N TYR A 296 4.32 -32.93 20.58
CA TYR A 296 5.16 -32.79 21.77
C TYR A 296 4.52 -33.54 22.94
N TYR A 297 5.36 -34.05 23.83
CA TYR A 297 4.97 -34.78 25.04
C TYR A 297 5.34 -33.93 26.26
N ALA A 298 4.51 -33.95 27.30
CA ALA A 298 4.70 -33.11 28.47
C ALA A 298 4.52 -33.89 29.78
N LYS A 299 5.32 -33.54 30.78
CA LYS A 299 5.19 -33.99 32.17
C LYS A 299 5.26 -32.78 33.11
N VAL A 300 4.51 -32.81 34.21
CA VAL A 300 4.50 -31.75 35.23
C VAL A 300 5.04 -32.25 36.56
N LYS A 301 5.67 -31.39 37.34
CA LYS A 301 5.92 -31.61 38.78
C LYS A 301 5.47 -30.41 39.62
N ALA A 302 5.11 -30.68 40.88
CA ALA A 302 4.96 -29.67 41.92
C ALA A 302 6.32 -29.33 42.52
N VAL A 303 6.58 -28.03 42.71
CA VAL A 303 7.83 -27.49 43.24
C VAL A 303 7.64 -27.18 44.73
N GLY A 304 8.50 -27.71 45.58
CA GLY A 304 8.48 -27.50 47.02
C GLY A 304 8.94 -26.10 47.43
N ASP A 305 8.81 -25.77 48.72
CA ASP A 305 9.41 -24.55 49.29
C ASP A 305 10.88 -24.75 49.71
N GLY A 306 11.37 -26.00 49.71
CA GLY A 306 12.72 -26.39 50.12
C GLY A 306 12.95 -26.38 51.64
N VAL A 307 11.89 -26.15 52.44
CA VAL A 307 11.97 -26.01 53.91
C VAL A 307 11.04 -26.97 54.62
N ALA A 308 9.75 -26.96 54.26
CA ALA A 308 8.75 -27.92 54.75
C ALA A 308 8.43 -28.98 53.69
N TYR A 309 8.57 -28.64 52.40
CA TYR A 309 8.18 -29.48 51.28
C TYR A 309 9.28 -29.60 50.22
N SER A 310 9.50 -30.82 49.73
CA SER A 310 10.39 -31.12 48.60
C SER A 310 9.60 -31.44 47.33
N ASP A 311 10.22 -31.20 46.17
CA ASP A 311 9.62 -31.41 44.85
C ASP A 311 8.99 -32.80 44.66
N SER A 312 7.88 -32.83 43.93
CA SER A 312 7.28 -34.07 43.50
C SER A 312 8.10 -34.77 42.40
N PRO A 313 7.92 -36.08 42.22
CA PRO A 313 8.21 -36.73 40.94
C PRO A 313 7.47 -36.04 39.77
N LEU A 314 7.95 -36.26 38.55
CA LEU A 314 7.22 -35.89 37.34
C LEU A 314 5.98 -36.78 37.16
N SER A 315 4.92 -36.21 36.59
CA SER A 315 3.65 -36.89 36.30
C SER A 315 3.84 -38.10 35.38
N THR A 316 3.06 -39.16 35.64
CA THR A 316 3.01 -40.37 34.81
C THR A 316 1.56 -40.79 34.56
N PRO A 317 1.17 -41.13 33.32
CA PRO A 317 1.94 -41.03 32.07
C PRO A 317 2.21 -39.57 31.64
N ALA A 318 2.96 -39.39 30.55
CA ALA A 318 3.04 -38.11 29.85
C ALA A 318 1.75 -37.87 29.05
N VAL A 319 1.40 -36.59 28.83
CA VAL A 319 0.35 -36.18 27.88
C VAL A 319 0.97 -35.60 26.61
N SER A 320 0.21 -35.57 25.51
CA SER A 320 0.75 -35.18 24.20
C SER A 320 -0.25 -34.47 23.32
N ALA A 321 0.20 -33.47 22.56
CA ALA A 321 -0.58 -32.78 21.54
C ALA A 321 0.32 -32.27 20.40
N ALA A 322 -0.28 -32.03 19.23
CA ALA A 322 0.39 -31.39 18.11
C ALA A 322 0.33 -29.86 18.24
N ALA A 323 1.45 -29.17 18.01
CA ALA A 323 1.47 -27.72 18.01
C ALA A 323 0.67 -27.16 16.81
N ALA A 324 -0.27 -26.26 17.06
CA ALA A 324 -1.05 -25.60 16.01
C ALA A 324 -0.22 -24.54 15.26
N ASN A 325 -0.58 -24.27 14.00
CA ASN A 325 -0.11 -23.08 13.30
C ASN A 325 -0.68 -21.83 13.99
N GLU A 326 0.03 -20.69 13.92
CA GLU A 326 -0.59 -19.40 14.21
C GLU A 326 -1.75 -19.14 13.24
N PRO A 327 -2.86 -18.54 13.71
CA PRO A 327 -3.97 -18.19 12.84
C PRO A 327 -3.57 -17.11 11.83
N VAL A 328 -3.85 -17.36 10.55
CA VAL A 328 -3.63 -16.36 9.49
C VAL A 328 -4.58 -15.18 9.72
N VAL A 329 -4.05 -14.06 10.16
CA VAL A 329 -4.83 -12.82 10.34
C VAL A 329 -5.24 -12.29 8.98
N VAL A 330 -6.51 -12.50 8.62
CA VAL A 330 -7.09 -11.99 7.36
C VAL A 330 -7.49 -10.53 7.52
N LYS A 331 -6.84 -9.64 6.76
CA LYS A 331 -7.16 -8.21 6.69
C LYS A 331 -8.38 -7.99 5.80
N ASN A 332 -9.45 -7.46 6.38
CA ASN A 332 -10.67 -7.10 5.64
C ASN A 332 -10.46 -5.79 4.88
N ILE A 333 -10.75 -5.79 3.58
CA ILE A 333 -10.61 -4.66 2.67
C ILE A 333 -11.92 -4.43 1.93
N SER A 334 -12.37 -3.19 1.84
CA SER A 334 -13.52 -2.81 1.02
C SER A 334 -13.04 -2.25 -0.32
N PHE A 335 -13.51 -2.78 -1.45
CA PHE A 335 -13.32 -2.16 -2.77
C PHE A 335 -14.40 -1.07 -2.94
N THR A 336 -14.06 0.18 -2.63
CA THR A 336 -15.04 1.27 -2.43
C THR A 336 -15.40 2.01 -3.71
N ALA A 337 -14.50 2.10 -4.69
CA ALA A 337 -14.79 2.74 -5.97
C ALA A 337 -13.90 2.25 -7.11
N LEU A 338 -14.47 2.25 -8.32
CA LEU A 338 -13.76 2.12 -9.58
C LEU A 338 -14.13 3.30 -10.47
N THR A 339 -13.15 4.11 -10.88
CA THR A 339 -13.36 5.25 -11.78
C THR A 339 -12.50 5.13 -13.03
N ALA A 340 -12.83 5.90 -14.07
CA ALA A 340 -12.20 5.89 -15.38
C ALA A 340 -11.87 7.33 -15.79
N ASN A 341 -10.78 7.53 -16.54
CA ASN A 341 -10.33 8.87 -16.95
C ASN A 341 -10.98 9.43 -18.22
N GLY A 342 -11.67 8.61 -19.02
CA GLY A 342 -12.24 9.04 -20.30
C GLY A 342 -13.58 9.78 -20.19
N SER A 343 -14.00 10.35 -21.32
CA SER A 343 -15.23 11.13 -21.48
C SER A 343 -15.82 10.94 -22.89
N SER A 344 -16.96 11.57 -23.19
CA SER A 344 -17.54 11.55 -24.55
C SER A 344 -16.62 12.10 -25.64
N THR A 345 -15.56 12.84 -25.28
CA THR A 345 -14.56 13.40 -26.20
C THR A 345 -13.15 12.83 -25.99
N GLU A 346 -12.94 11.92 -25.03
CA GLU A 346 -11.63 11.36 -24.71
C GLU A 346 -11.71 9.86 -24.41
N THR A 347 -10.97 9.05 -25.18
CA THR A 347 -10.94 7.59 -24.98
C THR A 347 -10.33 7.23 -23.63
N THR A 348 -11.01 6.39 -22.85
CA THR A 348 -10.50 5.90 -21.57
C THR A 348 -9.21 5.11 -21.76
N SER A 349 -8.19 5.46 -20.99
CA SER A 349 -6.86 4.85 -21.00
C SER A 349 -6.39 4.40 -19.60
N GLU A 350 -7.08 4.81 -18.54
CA GLU A 350 -6.75 4.47 -17.15
C GLU A 350 -8.01 4.22 -16.32
N LEU A 351 -7.92 3.21 -15.45
CA LEU A 351 -8.88 2.93 -14.38
C LEU A 351 -8.24 3.21 -13.03
N THR A 352 -8.94 3.89 -12.13
CA THR A 352 -8.51 4.08 -10.74
C THR A 352 -9.34 3.22 -9.80
N PHE A 353 -8.68 2.30 -9.10
CA PHE A 353 -9.22 1.43 -8.07
C PHE A 353 -9.02 2.10 -6.70
N THR A 354 -10.07 2.16 -5.89
CA THR A 354 -10.00 2.65 -4.51
C THR A 354 -10.43 1.55 -3.54
N PHE A 355 -9.54 1.24 -2.60
CA PHE A 355 -9.74 0.30 -1.51
C PHE A 355 -9.70 1.03 -0.16
N SER A 356 -10.20 0.39 0.90
CA SER A 356 -10.18 0.96 2.25
C SER A 356 -8.77 1.07 2.86
N ASP A 357 -7.82 0.27 2.38
CA ASP A 357 -6.41 0.26 2.81
C ASP A 357 -5.56 -0.40 1.71
N ASP A 358 -4.24 -0.41 1.90
CA ASP A 358 -3.27 -1.07 1.03
C ASP A 358 -3.39 -2.61 1.05
N ILE A 359 -3.24 -3.18 -0.15
CA ILE A 359 -3.17 -4.61 -0.45
C ILE A 359 -1.76 -4.93 -0.98
N ASP A 360 -0.97 -5.65 -0.20
CA ASP A 360 0.32 -6.17 -0.62
C ASP A 360 0.16 -7.33 -1.61
N GLY A 361 1.05 -7.41 -2.61
CA GLY A 361 0.96 -8.42 -3.66
C GLY A 361 -0.15 -8.20 -4.70
N LEU A 362 -0.90 -7.10 -4.64
CA LEU A 362 -1.83 -6.72 -5.71
C LEU A 362 -1.06 -6.35 -6.99
N THR A 363 -1.24 -7.15 -8.04
CA THR A 363 -0.66 -6.94 -9.38
C THR A 363 -1.75 -6.90 -10.44
N ALA A 364 -1.42 -6.45 -11.65
CA ALA A 364 -2.36 -6.44 -12.77
C ALA A 364 -2.94 -7.84 -13.08
N ASP A 365 -2.20 -8.92 -12.82
CA ASP A 365 -2.65 -10.30 -13.03
C ASP A 365 -3.73 -10.77 -12.06
N LYS A 366 -3.79 -10.17 -10.87
CA LYS A 366 -4.87 -10.40 -9.89
C LYS A 366 -6.19 -9.70 -10.28
N ILE A 367 -6.21 -8.92 -11.35
CA ILE A 367 -7.41 -8.20 -11.84
C ILE A 367 -7.91 -8.84 -13.13
N THR A 368 -9.21 -9.11 -13.19
CA THR A 368 -9.91 -9.55 -14.42
C THR A 368 -10.84 -8.44 -14.89
N LEU A 369 -10.75 -8.07 -16.18
CA LEU A 369 -11.65 -7.12 -16.83
C LEU A 369 -12.68 -7.87 -17.68
N SER A 370 -13.93 -7.40 -17.67
CA SER A 370 -15.03 -7.99 -18.45
C SER A 370 -16.11 -6.94 -18.77
N GLY A 371 -17.09 -7.28 -19.60
CA GLY A 371 -18.21 -6.38 -19.98
C GLY A 371 -17.99 -5.59 -21.27
N VAL A 372 -16.75 -5.28 -21.64
CA VAL A 372 -16.38 -4.69 -22.93
C VAL A 372 -15.31 -5.54 -23.63
N ASN A 373 -15.59 -6.00 -24.84
CA ASN A 373 -14.69 -6.86 -25.61
C ASN A 373 -13.48 -6.08 -26.13
N GLY A 374 -12.33 -6.76 -26.20
CA GLY A 374 -11.08 -6.21 -26.76
C GLY A 374 -10.23 -5.39 -25.79
N VAL A 375 -10.80 -4.90 -24.68
CA VAL A 375 -10.06 -4.13 -23.66
C VAL A 375 -8.99 -5.00 -22.99
N THR A 376 -7.74 -4.53 -23.03
CA THR A 376 -6.57 -5.23 -22.47
C THR A 376 -5.93 -4.44 -21.33
N LYS A 377 -5.50 -5.15 -20.28
CA LYS A 377 -4.76 -4.57 -19.14
C LYS A 377 -3.35 -4.13 -19.55
N GLY A 378 -2.89 -3.01 -19.01
CA GLY A 378 -1.49 -2.58 -18.97
C GLY A 378 -0.92 -2.67 -17.56
N SER A 379 0.05 -1.80 -17.25
CA SER A 379 0.68 -1.72 -15.94
C SER A 379 -0.31 -1.28 -14.84
N LEU A 380 -0.17 -1.88 -13.66
CA LEU A 380 -0.80 -1.43 -12.42
C LEU A 380 0.24 -0.65 -11.59
N THR A 381 -0.07 0.56 -11.17
CA THR A 381 0.76 1.39 -10.29
C THR A 381 -0.01 1.78 -9.04
N LYS A 382 0.67 1.90 -7.90
CA LYS A 382 0.10 2.46 -6.67
C LYS A 382 0.32 3.97 -6.67
N GLU A 383 -0.74 4.75 -6.51
CA GLU A 383 -0.66 6.22 -6.43
C GLU A 383 -0.44 6.69 -4.99
N ARG A 384 -1.17 6.09 -4.05
CA ARG A 384 -1.19 6.40 -2.61
C ARG A 384 -1.90 5.28 -1.85
N THR A 385 -2.02 5.38 -0.53
CA THR A 385 -2.70 4.39 0.30
C THR A 385 -4.10 4.05 -0.23
N GLY A 386 -4.34 2.76 -0.46
CA GLY A 386 -5.59 2.21 -0.99
C GLY A 386 -5.90 2.56 -2.46
N VAL A 387 -5.06 3.30 -3.19
CA VAL A 387 -5.38 3.77 -4.54
C VAL A 387 -4.38 3.29 -5.58
N TYR A 388 -4.90 2.60 -6.59
CA TYR A 388 -4.13 1.97 -7.65
C TYR A 388 -4.68 2.37 -9.02
N LYS A 389 -3.78 2.63 -9.96
CA LYS A 389 -4.07 3.01 -11.34
C LYS A 389 -3.68 1.89 -12.29
N LEU A 390 -4.64 1.41 -13.07
CA LEU A 390 -4.46 0.38 -14.08
C LEU A 390 -4.60 1.02 -15.45
N ALA A 391 -3.51 1.05 -16.22
CA ALA A 391 -3.59 1.40 -17.63
C ALA A 391 -4.45 0.37 -18.37
N ILE A 392 -5.29 0.83 -19.30
CA ILE A 392 -6.05 -0.03 -20.22
C ILE A 392 -5.84 0.40 -21.66
N ASN A 393 -5.79 -0.59 -22.55
CA ASN A 393 -5.53 -0.41 -23.98
C ASN A 393 -6.64 -1.07 -24.81
N ASN A 394 -6.70 -0.75 -26.10
CA ASN A 394 -7.64 -1.34 -27.06
C ASN A 394 -9.13 -1.09 -26.76
N VAL A 395 -9.45 0.04 -26.11
CA VAL A 395 -10.82 0.53 -25.98
C VAL A 395 -11.29 1.04 -27.35
N SER A 396 -12.19 0.29 -27.99
CA SER A 396 -12.74 0.57 -29.33
C SER A 396 -14.25 0.82 -29.36
N VAL A 397 -14.93 0.64 -28.22
CA VAL A 397 -16.34 0.95 -28.02
C VAL A 397 -16.54 1.47 -26.59
N SER A 398 -17.47 2.41 -26.41
CA SER A 398 -17.93 2.83 -25.09
C SER A 398 -18.82 1.76 -24.45
N GLY A 399 -18.82 1.64 -23.12
CA GLY A 399 -19.66 0.66 -22.43
C GLY A 399 -19.36 0.54 -20.93
N THR A 400 -20.05 -0.35 -20.23
CA THR A 400 -19.81 -0.63 -18.81
C THR A 400 -18.80 -1.76 -18.68
N LEU A 401 -17.63 -1.44 -18.12
CA LEU A 401 -16.56 -2.38 -17.82
C LEU A 401 -16.68 -2.84 -16.36
N LYS A 402 -16.57 -4.14 -16.10
CA LYS A 402 -16.46 -4.72 -14.76
C LYS A 402 -15.00 -5.11 -14.50
N ALA A 403 -14.48 -4.70 -13.34
CA ALA A 403 -13.20 -5.20 -12.82
C ALA A 403 -13.44 -6.05 -11.57
N THR A 404 -12.94 -7.28 -11.60
CA THR A 404 -12.99 -8.24 -10.48
C THR A 404 -11.58 -8.53 -10.00
N VAL A 405 -11.35 -8.42 -8.69
CA VAL A 405 -10.09 -8.76 -8.03
C VAL A 405 -10.15 -10.22 -7.56
N ALA A 406 -9.11 -10.98 -7.87
CA ALA A 406 -8.94 -12.36 -7.44
C ALA A 406 -8.51 -12.45 -5.97
N SER A 407 -8.57 -13.65 -5.38
CA SER A 407 -8.09 -13.89 -4.01
C SER A 407 -6.59 -13.58 -3.87
N ILE A 408 -6.23 -12.99 -2.74
CA ILE A 408 -4.86 -12.62 -2.33
C ILE A 408 -4.69 -13.08 -0.87
N ASP A 409 -3.62 -13.82 -0.59
CA ASP A 409 -3.40 -14.45 0.71
C ASP A 409 -3.28 -13.40 1.82
N GLY A 410 -3.93 -13.64 2.96
CA GLY A 410 -4.01 -12.67 4.06
C GLY A 410 -5.05 -11.55 3.88
N TYR A 411 -5.81 -11.52 2.78
CA TYR A 411 -6.81 -10.47 2.51
C TYR A 411 -8.20 -11.03 2.19
N SER A 412 -9.23 -10.35 2.70
CA SER A 412 -10.63 -10.56 2.32
C SER A 412 -11.20 -9.28 1.71
N ILE A 413 -11.48 -9.29 0.41
CA ILE A 413 -11.91 -8.11 -0.35
C ILE A 413 -13.43 -8.18 -0.58
N THR A 414 -14.20 -7.27 0.02
CA THR A 414 -15.68 -7.27 -0.07
C THR A 414 -16.26 -5.89 -0.38
N PRO A 415 -16.99 -5.69 -1.51
CA PRO A 415 -17.08 -6.62 -2.64
C PRO A 415 -15.71 -6.79 -3.30
N ASN A 416 -15.48 -7.91 -4.01
CA ASN A 416 -14.25 -8.09 -4.79
C ASN A 416 -14.37 -7.54 -6.22
N GLU A 417 -15.48 -6.92 -6.60
CA GLU A 417 -15.69 -6.35 -7.92
C GLU A 417 -16.48 -5.04 -7.92
N ASN A 418 -16.23 -4.22 -8.94
CA ASN A 418 -16.95 -2.98 -9.22
C ASN A 418 -17.08 -2.78 -10.74
N THR A 419 -18.01 -1.90 -11.13
CA THR A 419 -18.25 -1.53 -12.54
C THR A 419 -18.04 -0.04 -12.77
N VAL A 420 -17.61 0.33 -13.98
CA VAL A 420 -17.39 1.70 -14.41
C VAL A 420 -17.75 1.89 -15.88
N SER A 421 -18.27 3.05 -16.26
CA SER A 421 -18.44 3.41 -17.67
C SER A 421 -17.09 3.83 -18.27
N ILE A 422 -16.70 3.19 -19.37
CA ILE A 422 -15.56 3.59 -20.20
C ILE A 422 -16.05 4.17 -21.52
N TYR A 423 -15.24 5.05 -22.11
CA TYR A 423 -15.59 5.80 -23.31
C TYR A 423 -14.57 5.55 -24.43
N TYR A 424 -15.07 5.51 -25.66
CA TYR A 424 -14.28 5.57 -26.88
C TYR A 424 -14.61 6.85 -27.63
N ALA A 425 -13.63 7.74 -27.74
CA ALA A 425 -13.70 8.89 -28.62
C ALA A 425 -13.27 8.46 -30.04
N ALA A 426 -14.26 8.24 -30.90
CA ALA A 426 -14.01 7.89 -32.29
C ALA A 426 -13.22 9.03 -32.99
N PRO A 427 -12.17 8.71 -33.77
CA PRO A 427 -11.40 9.72 -34.49
C PRO A 427 -12.29 10.55 -35.42
N ILE A 428 -12.18 11.88 -35.33
CA ILE A 428 -12.86 12.81 -36.23
C ILE A 428 -11.99 12.98 -37.48
N THR A 429 -12.57 12.73 -38.65
CA THR A 429 -11.92 12.98 -39.94
C THR A 429 -12.13 14.44 -40.33
N ASN A 430 -11.05 15.22 -40.37
CA ASN A 430 -11.10 16.60 -40.86
C ASN A 430 -11.24 16.60 -42.39
N VAL A 431 -12.03 17.52 -42.93
CA VAL A 431 -12.34 17.62 -44.36
C VAL A 431 -12.33 19.08 -44.79
N VAL A 432 -11.77 19.36 -45.97
CA VAL A 432 -11.66 20.72 -46.53
C VAL A 432 -12.32 20.78 -47.91
N TRP A 433 -12.96 21.91 -48.21
CA TRP A 433 -13.47 22.21 -49.55
C TRP A 433 -12.31 22.36 -50.53
N SER A 434 -12.33 21.59 -51.62
CA SER A 434 -11.46 21.79 -52.78
C SER A 434 -12.10 22.75 -53.79
N SER A 435 -13.41 22.66 -54.01
CA SER A 435 -14.16 23.58 -54.88
C SER A 435 -15.67 23.50 -54.68
N ALA A 436 -16.38 24.55 -55.10
CA ALA A 436 -17.81 24.52 -55.36
C ALA A 436 -18.12 25.43 -56.57
N ALA A 437 -18.74 24.91 -57.61
CA ALA A 437 -19.01 25.65 -58.85
C ALA A 437 -20.38 25.30 -59.42
N ALA A 438 -21.18 26.31 -59.76
CA ALA A 438 -22.46 26.11 -60.45
C ALA A 438 -22.27 26.00 -61.97
N ASP A 439 -23.22 25.35 -62.63
CA ASP A 439 -23.36 25.35 -64.08
C ASP A 439 -24.08 26.62 -64.60
N GLY A 440 -24.23 26.72 -65.92
CA GLY A 440 -24.96 27.81 -66.57
C GLY A 440 -24.07 28.94 -67.07
N VAL A 441 -24.70 30.00 -67.56
CA VAL A 441 -24.05 31.19 -68.13
C VAL A 441 -24.90 32.41 -67.81
N ALA A 442 -24.28 33.44 -67.23
CA ALA A 442 -24.95 34.66 -66.82
C ALA A 442 -25.87 35.24 -67.90
N ASN A 443 -27.09 35.60 -67.51
CA ASN A 443 -28.19 36.10 -68.35
C ASN A 443 -28.71 35.15 -69.45
N LYS A 444 -28.06 34.01 -69.73
CA LYS A 444 -28.40 33.11 -70.85
C LYS A 444 -29.04 31.80 -70.40
N THR A 445 -28.43 31.12 -69.43
CA THR A 445 -28.91 29.83 -68.90
C THR A 445 -28.87 29.84 -67.39
N THR A 446 -30.01 29.55 -66.78
CA THR A 446 -30.15 29.41 -65.32
C THR A 446 -29.38 28.18 -64.85
N SER A 447 -28.67 28.29 -63.71
CA SER A 447 -28.00 27.17 -63.08
C SER A 447 -29.01 26.08 -62.67
N THR A 448 -28.64 24.83 -62.88
CA THR A 448 -29.40 23.63 -62.51
C THR A 448 -28.60 22.69 -61.60
N LYS A 449 -27.31 22.97 -61.38
CA LYS A 449 -26.39 22.07 -60.69
C LYS A 449 -25.26 22.85 -60.00
N ILE A 450 -24.77 22.34 -58.87
CA ILE A 450 -23.50 22.75 -58.24
C ILE A 450 -22.62 21.51 -58.07
N ASP A 451 -21.45 21.51 -58.69
CA ASP A 451 -20.40 20.51 -58.44
C ASP A 451 -19.58 20.94 -57.21
N VAL A 452 -19.48 20.06 -56.23
CA VAL A 452 -18.80 20.25 -54.94
C VAL A 452 -17.71 19.20 -54.80
N VAL A 453 -16.50 19.62 -54.45
CA VAL A 453 -15.37 18.71 -54.21
C VAL A 453 -14.80 18.91 -52.81
N PHE A 454 -14.63 17.82 -52.08
CA PHE A 454 -13.92 17.75 -50.81
C PHE A 454 -12.61 16.98 -50.96
N ASP A 455 -11.60 17.32 -50.16
CA ASP A 455 -10.31 16.63 -50.14
C ASP A 455 -10.40 15.16 -49.71
N THR A 456 -11.42 14.83 -48.92
CA THR A 456 -11.62 13.52 -48.27
C THR A 456 -13.05 13.00 -48.55
N PRO A 457 -13.22 11.72 -48.93
CA PRO A 457 -14.54 11.12 -49.08
C PRO A 457 -15.37 11.14 -47.78
N ILE A 458 -16.58 11.70 -47.87
CA ILE A 458 -17.52 11.78 -46.75
C ILE A 458 -18.60 10.70 -46.89
N THR A 459 -18.66 9.77 -45.93
CA THR A 459 -19.74 8.78 -45.84
C THR A 459 -20.99 9.40 -45.20
N ASN A 460 -22.18 8.91 -45.57
CA ASN A 460 -23.47 9.39 -45.08
C ASN A 460 -23.74 10.90 -45.29
N LEU A 461 -23.05 11.54 -46.26
CA LEU A 461 -23.37 12.87 -46.72
C LEU A 461 -24.66 12.81 -47.56
N THR A 462 -25.65 13.63 -47.20
CA THR A 462 -26.97 13.70 -47.85
C THR A 462 -27.27 15.12 -48.31
N LYS A 463 -28.34 15.32 -49.09
CA LYS A 463 -28.74 16.67 -49.49
C LYS A 463 -29.11 17.56 -48.30
N GLU A 464 -29.64 16.97 -47.23
CA GLU A 464 -30.05 17.67 -46.00
C GLU A 464 -28.86 18.22 -45.20
N ASN A 465 -27.64 17.79 -45.52
CA ASN A 465 -26.42 18.39 -44.97
C ASN A 465 -26.12 19.77 -45.58
N PHE A 466 -26.77 20.15 -46.68
CA PHE A 466 -26.48 21.39 -47.40
C PHE A 466 -27.65 22.40 -47.33
N SER A 467 -27.33 23.69 -47.36
CA SER A 467 -28.30 24.73 -47.71
C SER A 467 -27.67 25.82 -48.57
N ILE A 468 -28.47 26.46 -49.43
CA ILE A 468 -28.01 27.42 -50.44
C ILE A 468 -28.92 28.65 -50.44
N GLU A 469 -28.33 29.84 -50.51
CA GLU A 469 -29.07 31.09 -50.74
C GLU A 469 -29.56 31.19 -52.19
N ASN A 470 -30.69 31.88 -52.42
CA ASN A 470 -31.22 32.19 -53.77
C ASN A 470 -31.55 30.99 -54.69
N ALA A 471 -31.55 29.75 -54.18
CA ALA A 471 -31.95 28.54 -54.91
C ALA A 471 -32.57 27.50 -53.96
N GLN A 472 -32.97 26.34 -54.48
CA GLN A 472 -33.41 25.16 -53.72
C GLN A 472 -32.56 23.95 -54.08
N ILE A 473 -32.30 23.04 -53.12
CA ILE A 473 -31.55 21.79 -53.35
C ILE A 473 -32.53 20.63 -53.51
N ASP A 474 -32.63 20.12 -54.73
CA ASP A 474 -33.58 19.05 -55.07
C ASP A 474 -33.02 17.68 -54.68
N SER A 475 -31.74 17.42 -55.01
CA SER A 475 -31.07 16.15 -54.73
C SER A 475 -29.55 16.27 -54.65
N LEU A 476 -28.92 15.27 -54.05
CA LEU A 476 -27.46 15.08 -54.01
C LEU A 476 -27.12 13.80 -54.78
N SER A 477 -26.05 13.86 -55.57
CA SER A 477 -25.46 12.74 -56.30
C SER A 477 -23.93 12.79 -56.20
N GLY A 478 -23.25 11.75 -56.68
CA GLY A 478 -21.78 11.63 -56.58
C GLY A 478 -21.30 10.87 -55.34
N SER A 479 -19.98 10.70 -55.24
CA SER A 479 -19.29 9.95 -54.19
C SER A 479 -17.78 10.22 -54.23
N ASN A 480 -17.00 9.64 -53.33
CA ASN A 480 -15.53 9.70 -53.36
C ASN A 480 -14.97 11.13 -53.43
N GLY A 481 -15.47 12.00 -52.55
CA GLY A 481 -15.08 13.42 -52.50
C GLY A 481 -15.71 14.31 -53.58
N ASN A 482 -16.35 13.74 -54.60
CA ASN A 482 -16.91 14.47 -55.75
C ASN A 482 -18.44 14.35 -55.75
N TYR A 483 -19.11 15.48 -55.50
CA TYR A 483 -20.55 15.55 -55.28
C TYR A 483 -21.21 16.54 -56.24
N SER A 484 -22.46 16.28 -56.60
CA SER A 484 -23.26 17.12 -57.49
C SER A 484 -24.62 17.35 -56.88
N LEU A 485 -24.88 18.60 -56.47
CA LEU A 485 -26.17 19.09 -55.98
C LEU A 485 -27.01 19.52 -57.18
N ALA A 486 -28.16 18.87 -57.41
CA ALA A 486 -29.16 19.40 -58.35
C ALA A 486 -29.91 20.55 -57.66
N ILE A 487 -30.06 21.67 -58.36
CA ILE A 487 -30.72 22.86 -57.83
C ILE A 487 -31.83 23.38 -58.76
N SER A 488 -32.85 23.96 -58.14
CA SER A 488 -33.98 24.61 -58.82
C SER A 488 -34.26 25.99 -58.23
N ASN A 489 -35.26 26.69 -58.82
CA ASN A 489 -35.80 27.94 -58.30
C ASN A 489 -34.75 29.04 -58.04
N VAL A 490 -33.77 29.20 -58.94
CA VAL A 490 -32.77 30.28 -58.84
C VAL A 490 -33.46 31.65 -58.97
N THR A 491 -33.55 32.38 -57.85
CA THR A 491 -34.27 33.66 -57.77
C THR A 491 -33.43 34.83 -58.27
N THR A 492 -32.13 34.80 -57.97
CA THR A 492 -31.18 35.92 -58.15
C THR A 492 -29.92 35.43 -58.86
N GLN A 493 -29.35 36.24 -59.75
CA GLN A 493 -28.04 36.02 -60.35
C GLN A 493 -26.94 36.63 -59.49
N GLY A 494 -25.82 35.92 -59.29
CA GLY A 494 -24.66 36.40 -58.54
C GLY A 494 -24.19 35.40 -57.49
N GLU A 495 -23.39 35.85 -56.54
CA GLU A 495 -22.89 34.99 -55.46
C GLU A 495 -24.02 34.56 -54.51
N ALA A 496 -24.00 33.28 -54.15
CA ALA A 496 -24.80 32.68 -53.09
C ALA A 496 -23.89 31.96 -52.10
N THR A 497 -24.30 31.89 -50.83
CA THR A 497 -23.60 31.11 -49.80
C THR A 497 -24.14 29.68 -49.80
N LEU A 498 -23.28 28.73 -50.14
CA LEU A 498 -23.52 27.30 -49.90
C LEU A 498 -22.97 26.96 -48.51
N THR A 499 -23.79 26.38 -47.64
CA THR A 499 -23.36 25.89 -46.32
C THR A 499 -23.41 24.37 -46.26
N VAL A 500 -22.60 23.77 -45.40
CA VAL A 500 -22.61 22.33 -45.12
C VAL A 500 -22.52 22.04 -43.62
N THR A 501 -23.32 21.09 -43.16
CA THR A 501 -23.31 20.55 -41.80
C THR A 501 -22.61 19.19 -41.81
N SER A 502 -21.51 19.07 -41.06
CA SER A 502 -20.70 17.85 -40.98
C SER A 502 -21.51 16.62 -40.55
N PRO A 503 -21.49 15.50 -41.29
CA PRO A 503 -21.97 14.21 -40.80
C PRO A 503 -21.17 13.71 -39.59
N SER A 504 -21.76 12.78 -38.83
CA SER A 504 -21.07 12.15 -37.68
C SER A 504 -19.76 11.48 -38.12
N GLY A 505 -18.70 11.67 -37.32
CA GLY A 505 -17.34 11.20 -37.63
C GLY A 505 -16.50 12.17 -38.49
N TYR A 506 -17.07 13.28 -38.94
CA TYR A 506 -16.38 14.27 -39.78
C TYR A 506 -16.41 15.69 -39.19
N SER A 507 -15.43 16.50 -39.58
CA SER A 507 -15.39 17.94 -39.30
C SER A 507 -15.01 18.68 -40.58
N ILE A 508 -15.98 19.35 -41.20
CA ILE A 508 -15.79 20.12 -42.43
C ILE A 508 -15.45 21.58 -42.07
N SER A 509 -14.34 22.09 -42.59
CA SER A 509 -13.93 23.49 -42.40
C SER A 509 -13.40 24.10 -43.71
N PRO A 510 -13.87 25.29 -44.14
CA PRO A 510 -14.98 26.07 -43.55
C PRO A 510 -16.34 25.36 -43.66
N THR A 511 -17.33 25.80 -42.89
CA THR A 511 -18.72 25.29 -42.99
C THR A 511 -19.53 25.93 -44.13
N SER A 512 -18.93 26.84 -44.91
CA SER A 512 -19.57 27.48 -46.05
C SER A 512 -18.57 27.90 -47.13
N GLN A 513 -19.08 27.99 -48.36
CA GLN A 513 -18.35 28.36 -49.58
C GLN A 513 -19.22 29.33 -50.40
N LYS A 514 -18.61 30.30 -51.09
CA LYS A 514 -19.32 31.12 -52.09
C LYS A 514 -19.39 30.40 -53.43
N VAL A 515 -20.55 30.47 -54.08
CA VAL A 515 -20.81 29.92 -55.42
C VAL A 515 -21.54 30.95 -56.25
N THR A 516 -21.10 31.21 -57.48
CA THR A 516 -21.79 32.12 -58.41
C THR A 516 -22.93 31.38 -59.10
N LEU A 517 -24.17 31.75 -58.80
CA LEU A 517 -25.36 31.26 -59.50
C LEU A 517 -25.67 32.12 -60.74
N HIS A 518 -26.09 31.47 -61.80
CA HIS A 518 -26.52 32.09 -63.05
C HIS A 518 -28.04 32.02 -63.18
N LYS A 519 -28.65 33.08 -63.71
CA LYS A 519 -30.08 33.14 -64.02
C LYS A 519 -30.25 33.62 -65.45
N LYS A 520 -31.10 32.96 -66.23
CA LYS A 520 -31.55 33.47 -67.52
C LYS A 520 -32.27 34.80 -67.30
N ALA A 521 -31.97 35.81 -68.11
CA ALA A 521 -32.64 37.11 -68.02
C ALA A 521 -34.13 36.98 -68.37
N ASP A 522 -34.96 37.77 -67.67
CA ASP A 522 -36.37 37.94 -68.03
C ASP A 522 -36.47 38.65 -69.39
N LEU A 523 -37.46 38.28 -70.21
CA LEU A 523 -37.62 38.85 -71.55
C LEU A 523 -38.19 40.26 -71.47
N ILE A 524 -37.60 41.18 -72.23
CA ILE A 524 -38.12 42.54 -72.41
C ILE A 524 -39.34 42.45 -73.35
N ASN A 525 -40.53 42.75 -72.83
CA ASN A 525 -41.74 42.81 -73.66
C ASN A 525 -41.70 44.07 -74.54
N ALA A 526 -41.97 43.91 -75.83
CA ALA A 526 -42.13 45.02 -76.78
C ALA A 526 -43.33 44.77 -77.71
N ALA A 527 -43.86 45.84 -78.31
CA ALA A 527 -44.95 45.78 -79.26
C ALA A 527 -44.61 46.49 -80.58
N LEU A 528 -44.84 45.84 -81.71
CA LEU A 528 -44.89 46.48 -83.02
C LEU A 528 -46.21 47.27 -83.11
N THR A 529 -46.15 48.58 -82.96
CA THR A 529 -47.33 49.45 -82.84
C THR A 529 -47.85 49.96 -84.19
N SER A 530 -46.97 50.16 -85.18
CA SER A 530 -47.39 50.52 -86.53
C SER A 530 -46.38 50.08 -87.59
N VAL A 531 -46.86 49.95 -88.82
CA VAL A 531 -46.02 49.90 -90.02
C VAL A 531 -46.66 50.80 -91.07
N THR A 532 -45.86 51.65 -91.70
CA THR A 532 -46.27 52.48 -92.85
C THR A 532 -45.32 52.27 -94.02
N ALA A 533 -45.76 52.62 -95.23
CA ALA A 533 -44.93 52.68 -96.42
C ALA A 533 -44.74 54.15 -96.86
N ASP A 534 -43.71 54.39 -97.68
CA ASP A 534 -43.36 55.71 -98.24
C ASP A 534 -44.06 56.03 -99.57
N GLY A 535 -44.43 55.00 -100.35
CA GLY A 535 -45.05 55.18 -101.67
C GLY A 535 -46.54 55.56 -101.66
N ASP A 536 -47.00 56.07 -102.79
CA ASP A 536 -48.36 56.57 -103.02
C ASP A 536 -48.86 56.21 -104.44
N SER A 537 -49.99 56.77 -104.88
CA SER A 537 -50.54 56.53 -106.24
C SER A 537 -49.64 56.97 -107.41
N THR A 538 -48.60 57.77 -107.12
CA THR A 538 -47.63 58.35 -108.06
C THR A 538 -46.19 57.93 -107.80
N HIS A 539 -45.90 57.18 -106.73
CA HIS A 539 -44.56 56.76 -106.34
C HIS A 539 -44.54 55.30 -105.83
N THR A 540 -43.65 54.47 -106.38
CA THR A 540 -43.41 53.12 -105.87
C THR A 540 -42.82 53.17 -104.47
N SER A 541 -43.36 52.37 -103.54
CA SER A 541 -42.82 52.27 -102.18
C SER A 541 -41.42 51.65 -102.20
N THR A 542 -40.46 52.29 -101.53
CA THR A 542 -39.08 51.83 -101.42
C THR A 542 -38.72 51.39 -100.00
N GLN A 543 -39.56 51.68 -99.01
CA GLN A 543 -39.30 51.34 -97.61
C GLN A 543 -40.58 51.11 -96.79
N LEU A 544 -40.44 50.34 -95.73
CA LEU A 544 -41.40 50.24 -94.64
C LEU A 544 -40.82 50.90 -93.38
N THR A 545 -41.60 51.77 -92.75
CA THR A 545 -41.28 52.35 -91.44
C THR A 545 -42.01 51.54 -90.36
N LEU A 546 -41.27 50.74 -89.60
CA LEU A 546 -41.76 49.94 -88.48
C LEU A 546 -41.58 50.75 -87.19
N THR A 547 -42.65 50.94 -86.41
CA THR A 547 -42.59 51.62 -85.10
C THR A 547 -42.87 50.62 -83.99
N PHE A 548 -41.94 50.53 -83.03
CA PHE A 548 -42.12 49.81 -81.77
C PHE A 548 -42.42 50.79 -80.63
N ASP A 549 -42.94 50.27 -79.52
CA ASP A 549 -43.10 51.02 -78.26
C ASP A 549 -41.76 51.40 -77.59
N GLN A 550 -40.66 50.77 -78.01
CA GLN A 550 -39.30 51.06 -77.54
C GLN A 550 -38.23 50.57 -78.54
N ASP A 551 -36.97 50.94 -78.29
CA ASP A 551 -35.82 50.44 -79.03
C ASP A 551 -35.59 48.92 -78.81
N ILE A 552 -35.44 48.18 -79.91
CA ILE A 552 -35.14 46.75 -79.94
C ILE A 552 -33.65 46.52 -80.25
N THR A 553 -32.88 46.13 -79.24
CA THR A 553 -31.45 45.82 -79.38
C THR A 553 -31.27 44.51 -80.15
N GLY A 554 -30.37 44.48 -81.13
CA GLY A 554 -30.11 43.29 -81.96
C GLY A 554 -31.14 43.00 -83.05
N LEU A 555 -32.15 43.85 -83.24
CA LEU A 555 -33.09 43.71 -84.35
C LEU A 555 -32.38 43.86 -85.71
N SER A 556 -32.73 42.98 -86.64
CA SER A 556 -32.19 42.94 -88.01
C SER A 556 -33.29 42.55 -89.01
N ALA A 557 -33.03 42.72 -90.30
CA ALA A 557 -33.99 42.35 -91.35
C ALA A 557 -34.40 40.87 -91.31
N ASP A 558 -33.56 39.97 -90.80
CA ASP A 558 -33.85 38.52 -90.72
C ASP A 558 -34.95 38.17 -89.71
N HIS A 559 -35.08 38.98 -88.66
CA HIS A 559 -36.12 38.83 -87.64
C HIS A 559 -37.52 39.25 -88.15
N ILE A 560 -37.57 39.96 -89.28
CA ILE A 560 -38.79 40.50 -89.89
C ILE A 560 -39.31 39.55 -90.96
N THR A 561 -40.57 39.14 -90.84
CA THR A 561 -41.29 38.35 -91.84
C THR A 561 -42.31 39.24 -92.55
N LEU A 562 -42.26 39.25 -93.88
CA LEU A 562 -43.20 39.96 -94.75
C LEU A 562 -44.06 38.94 -95.51
N THR A 563 -45.37 39.15 -95.57
CA THR A 563 -46.32 38.28 -96.30
C THR A 563 -47.44 39.11 -96.95
N GLY A 564 -48.25 38.49 -97.83
CA GLY A 564 -49.39 39.15 -98.49
C GLY A 564 -49.12 39.56 -99.94
N ILE A 565 -47.87 39.87 -100.28
CA ILE A 565 -47.41 40.18 -101.65
C ILE A 565 -46.18 39.33 -101.97
N ASN A 566 -46.14 38.78 -103.18
CA ASN A 566 -45.03 37.95 -103.65
C ASN A 566 -43.84 38.80 -104.10
N ASN A 567 -42.65 38.21 -104.07
CA ASN A 567 -41.39 38.77 -104.59
C ASN A 567 -40.88 40.04 -103.88
N ILE A 568 -41.41 40.43 -102.72
CA ILE A 568 -40.79 41.47 -101.89
C ILE A 568 -39.40 40.99 -101.43
N VAL A 569 -38.36 41.72 -101.83
CA VAL A 569 -36.98 41.58 -101.37
C VAL A 569 -36.73 42.56 -100.23
N LYS A 570 -36.34 42.04 -99.06
CA LYS A 570 -35.89 42.83 -97.91
C LYS A 570 -34.48 43.36 -98.15
N GLY A 571 -34.30 44.67 -98.01
CA GLY A 571 -33.00 45.34 -98.04
C GLY A 571 -32.44 45.59 -96.64
N SER A 572 -31.61 46.63 -96.50
CA SER A 572 -31.07 47.05 -95.21
C SER A 572 -32.15 47.53 -94.25
N LEU A 573 -32.00 47.18 -92.97
CA LEU A 573 -32.74 47.77 -91.86
C LEU A 573 -31.88 48.86 -91.22
N SER A 574 -32.37 50.10 -91.18
CA SER A 574 -31.79 51.19 -90.40
C SER A 574 -32.67 51.51 -89.18
N LYS A 575 -32.10 52.18 -88.18
CA LYS A 575 -32.76 52.53 -86.92
C LYS A 575 -32.59 54.04 -86.67
N ALA A 576 -33.67 54.70 -86.25
CA ALA A 576 -33.58 56.03 -85.64
C ALA A 576 -33.38 55.86 -84.12
N GLU A 577 -32.18 56.16 -83.63
CA GLU A 577 -31.79 55.88 -82.24
C GLU A 577 -32.71 56.57 -81.21
N GLY A 578 -33.13 55.83 -80.18
CA GLY A 578 -33.95 56.35 -79.08
C GLY A 578 -35.43 56.54 -79.41
N THR A 579 -35.92 56.06 -80.55
CA THR A 579 -37.30 56.32 -81.02
C THR A 579 -38.18 55.08 -81.16
N GLY A 580 -37.62 53.87 -81.13
CA GLY A 580 -38.34 52.65 -81.52
C GLY A 580 -38.65 52.55 -83.02
N VAL A 581 -38.20 53.49 -83.86
CA VAL A 581 -38.50 53.53 -85.29
C VAL A 581 -37.37 52.91 -86.12
N TYR A 582 -37.75 52.02 -87.04
CA TYR A 582 -36.85 51.31 -87.94
C TYR A 582 -37.34 51.42 -89.38
N THR A 583 -36.42 51.64 -90.32
CA THR A 583 -36.73 51.71 -91.74
C THR A 583 -36.16 50.48 -92.45
N LEU A 584 -37.03 49.64 -92.99
CA LEU A 584 -36.68 48.48 -93.80
C LEU A 584 -36.83 48.82 -95.28
N ALA A 585 -35.73 48.84 -96.03
CA ALA A 585 -35.81 48.97 -97.48
C ALA A 585 -36.52 47.76 -98.09
N ILE A 586 -37.38 47.97 -99.09
CA ILE A 586 -38.12 46.93 -99.82
C ILE A 586 -38.02 47.16 -101.34
N SER A 587 -37.99 46.07 -102.11
CA SER A 587 -37.93 46.10 -103.58
C SER A 587 -38.46 44.80 -104.19
N GLY A 588 -38.38 44.64 -105.53
CA GLY A 588 -38.64 43.37 -106.22
C GLY A 588 -40.11 43.00 -106.47
N PHE A 589 -41.05 43.71 -105.86
CA PHE A 589 -42.49 43.55 -106.11
C PHE A 589 -42.92 44.34 -107.36
N THR A 590 -43.84 43.79 -108.15
CA THR A 590 -44.35 44.39 -109.40
C THR A 590 -45.82 44.82 -109.31
N THR A 591 -46.40 44.82 -108.11
CA THR A 591 -47.82 45.14 -107.87
C THR A 591 -47.98 45.64 -106.44
N GLY A 592 -48.75 46.71 -106.25
CA GLY A 592 -49.08 47.23 -104.92
C GLY A 592 -50.17 46.40 -104.20
N GLY A 593 -50.35 46.64 -102.91
CA GLY A 593 -51.33 45.94 -102.07
C GLY A 593 -50.96 45.98 -100.59
N THR A 594 -51.61 45.14 -99.79
CA THR A 594 -51.31 45.03 -98.35
C THR A 594 -50.20 44.03 -98.05
N VAL A 595 -49.11 44.49 -97.42
CA VAL A 595 -48.09 43.64 -96.80
C VAL A 595 -48.34 43.50 -95.30
N ASN A 596 -48.31 42.27 -94.78
CA ASN A 596 -48.38 41.99 -93.35
C ASN A 596 -46.96 41.75 -92.81
N VAL A 597 -46.69 42.32 -91.63
CA VAL A 597 -45.38 42.36 -91.00
C VAL A 597 -45.47 41.76 -89.59
N SER A 598 -44.63 40.77 -89.33
CA SER A 598 -44.42 40.21 -88.00
C SER A 598 -42.93 40.13 -87.67
N VAL A 599 -42.60 40.32 -86.39
CA VAL A 599 -41.19 40.33 -85.93
C VAL A 599 -41.04 39.36 -84.77
N SER A 600 -40.03 38.50 -84.83
CA SER A 600 -39.84 37.43 -83.84
C SER A 600 -38.38 37.02 -83.70
N ARG A 601 -38.07 36.18 -82.70
CA ARG A 601 -36.76 35.53 -82.47
C ARG A 601 -35.59 36.46 -82.14
N VAL A 602 -35.83 37.72 -81.75
CA VAL A 602 -34.77 38.61 -81.25
C VAL A 602 -34.35 38.16 -79.84
N GLU A 603 -33.04 37.94 -79.61
CA GLU A 603 -32.51 37.50 -78.31
C GLU A 603 -32.85 38.55 -77.21
N GLY A 604 -33.39 38.09 -76.08
CA GLY A 604 -33.76 38.95 -74.94
C GLY A 604 -35.13 39.64 -75.03
N TYR A 605 -35.83 39.61 -76.18
CA TYR A 605 -37.12 40.27 -76.36
C TYR A 605 -38.29 39.30 -76.56
N ASN A 606 -39.44 39.66 -76.00
CA ASN A 606 -40.74 39.09 -76.35
C ASN A 606 -41.52 40.13 -77.17
N ILE A 607 -41.43 40.04 -78.50
CA ILE A 607 -42.05 40.99 -79.42
C ILE A 607 -43.47 40.53 -79.76
N THR A 608 -44.43 41.43 -79.62
CA THR A 608 -45.85 41.21 -79.86
C THR A 608 -46.39 42.19 -80.90
N GLY A 609 -47.58 41.90 -81.45
CA GLY A 609 -48.20 42.70 -82.50
C GLY A 609 -47.80 42.26 -83.92
N ASN A 610 -48.80 42.18 -84.80
CA ASN A 610 -48.64 41.95 -86.23
C ASN A 610 -49.35 43.09 -86.95
N GLN A 611 -48.62 43.91 -87.69
CA GLN A 611 -49.16 45.11 -88.34
C GLN A 611 -49.14 44.95 -89.86
N SER A 612 -49.85 45.81 -90.58
CA SER A 612 -49.87 45.79 -92.03
C SER A 612 -49.75 47.20 -92.61
N ALA A 613 -49.15 47.30 -93.79
CA ALA A 613 -49.04 48.53 -94.56
C ALA A 613 -49.53 48.28 -95.99
N VAL A 614 -50.05 49.32 -96.63
CA VAL A 614 -50.29 49.29 -98.09
C VAL A 614 -49.03 49.80 -98.77
N ILE A 615 -48.46 48.99 -99.67
CA ILE A 615 -47.36 49.41 -100.56
C ILE A 615 -47.90 49.69 -101.95
N HIS A 616 -47.29 50.64 -102.64
CA HIS A 616 -47.67 51.08 -103.98
C HIS A 616 -46.60 50.68 -105.00
N HIS A 617 -47.02 50.28 -106.19
CA HIS A 617 -46.15 50.09 -107.35
C HIS A 617 -46.65 51.03 -108.45
N TYR A 618 -45.91 52.11 -108.69
CA TYR A 618 -46.18 53.07 -109.74
C TYR A 618 -45.42 52.69 -111.01
N THR A 619 -46.04 52.93 -112.15
CA THR A 619 -45.42 52.86 -113.47
C THR A 619 -45.80 54.14 -114.18
N GLU A 620 -44.80 54.91 -114.61
CA GLU A 620 -45.03 56.20 -115.26
C GLU A 620 -45.87 55.97 -116.53
N PRO A 621 -47.00 56.69 -116.71
CA PRO A 621 -47.83 56.52 -117.89
C PRO A 621 -47.03 56.93 -119.13
N ALA A 622 -47.12 56.12 -120.19
CA ALA A 622 -46.30 56.31 -121.37
C ALA A 622 -46.53 57.72 -121.98
N PRO A 623 -45.47 58.43 -122.42
CA PRO A 623 -45.58 59.81 -122.85
C PRO A 623 -46.49 59.94 -124.07
N VAL A 624 -47.59 60.68 -123.91
CA VAL A 624 -48.55 60.94 -124.99
C VAL A 624 -47.93 61.88 -126.02
N GLN A 625 -47.64 61.35 -127.20
CA GLN A 625 -47.01 62.14 -128.26
C GLN A 625 -48.09 62.96 -128.99
N GLN A 626 -48.00 64.29 -128.86
CA GLN A 626 -48.90 65.22 -129.54
C GLN A 626 -48.34 65.61 -130.90
N PHE A 627 -49.20 65.57 -131.92
CA PHE A 627 -48.88 65.97 -133.29
C PHE A 627 -49.82 67.06 -133.76
N THR A 628 -49.27 68.03 -134.51
CA THR A 628 -50.05 69.00 -135.27
C THR A 628 -50.16 68.48 -136.70
N ILE A 629 -51.38 68.19 -137.15
CA ILE A 629 -51.67 67.78 -138.52
C ILE A 629 -51.97 69.04 -139.33
N HIS A 630 -51.04 69.40 -140.21
CA HIS A 630 -51.23 70.43 -141.23
C HIS A 630 -51.85 69.81 -142.49
N TYR A 631 -52.91 70.42 -143.02
CA TYR A 631 -53.57 69.99 -144.26
C TYR A 631 -53.26 70.99 -145.38
N ASP A 632 -52.35 70.63 -146.27
CA ASP A 632 -52.01 71.41 -147.46
C ASP A 632 -52.96 71.08 -148.62
N LEU A 633 -53.46 72.11 -149.31
CA LEU A 633 -54.33 71.99 -150.48
C LEU A 633 -53.50 72.19 -151.75
N ALA A 634 -53.15 71.09 -152.41
CA ALA A 634 -52.38 71.09 -153.64
C ALA A 634 -53.05 71.94 -154.75
N GLY A 635 -52.64 73.21 -154.87
CA GLY A 635 -53.01 74.12 -155.96
C GLY A 635 -54.10 75.17 -155.66
N GLY A 636 -54.46 75.45 -154.41
CA GLY A 636 -55.48 76.47 -154.07
C GLY A 636 -55.10 77.38 -152.91
N THR A 637 -55.48 78.67 -152.98
CA THR A 637 -55.20 79.65 -151.91
C THR A 637 -56.16 79.48 -150.72
N GLY A 638 -55.87 78.50 -149.87
CA GLY A 638 -56.54 78.29 -148.58
C GLY A 638 -55.87 77.18 -147.79
N SER A 639 -55.77 77.34 -146.47
CA SER A 639 -55.34 76.30 -145.53
C SER A 639 -56.52 75.94 -144.63
N TYR A 640 -56.69 74.67 -144.30
CA TYR A 640 -57.51 74.29 -143.16
C TYR A 640 -56.79 74.67 -141.86
N PRO A 641 -57.52 74.91 -140.75
CA PRO A 641 -56.90 75.05 -139.44
C PRO A 641 -56.26 73.73 -139.01
N ASP A 642 -55.10 73.83 -138.38
CA ASP A 642 -54.37 72.69 -137.84
C ASP A 642 -55.24 71.85 -136.89
N GLN A 643 -55.22 70.53 -137.05
CA GLN A 643 -55.79 69.62 -136.05
C GLN A 643 -54.71 69.13 -135.10
N LYS A 644 -54.99 69.18 -133.80
CA LYS A 644 -54.17 68.50 -132.80
C LYS A 644 -54.65 67.05 -132.65
N ALA A 645 -53.72 66.12 -132.86
CA ALA A 645 -53.91 64.71 -132.56
C ALA A 645 -52.98 64.29 -131.41
N ALA A 646 -53.40 63.31 -130.64
CA ALA A 646 -52.60 62.71 -129.56
C ALA A 646 -52.55 61.20 -129.78
N LEU A 647 -51.34 60.64 -129.75
CA LEU A 647 -51.12 59.19 -129.78
C LEU A 647 -50.72 58.76 -128.37
N ASN A 648 -51.56 57.94 -127.72
CA ASN A 648 -51.10 57.12 -126.60
C ASN A 648 -50.12 56.08 -127.15
N ALA A 649 -48.99 55.92 -126.49
CA ALA A 649 -47.99 54.91 -126.87
C ALA A 649 -48.40 53.47 -126.47
N ASP A 650 -49.54 53.30 -125.79
CA ASP A 650 -50.10 52.00 -125.38
C ASP A 650 -51.00 51.40 -126.49
N ILE A 651 -50.38 50.88 -127.56
CA ILE A 651 -50.97 49.92 -128.52
C ILE A 651 -50.05 48.71 -128.66
#